data_AF-A0A376W997-F1
#
_entry.id   AF-A0A376W997-F1
#
_cell.length_a   1.000
_cell.length_b   1.000
_cell.length_c   1.000
_cell.angle_alpha   90.00
_cell.angle_beta   90.00
_cell.angle_gamma   90.00
#
_symmetry.space_group_name_H-M   'P 1'
#
loop_
_entity.id
_entity.type
_entity.pdbx_description
1 polymer ?
#
loop_
_entity_poly.entity_id
_entity_poly.type
_entity_poly.pdbx_seq_one_letter_code
_entity_poly.pdbx_strand_id
1 'polypeptide(L)'
;MPVLRMRRVFATVEIKQSQGVGLSTPLNIVPVNSYIPNTVNYNVIFTTLTSPDAVGAQMWGHMDETITVDALTFARPRLAAEVFSPDGTLTENNEVWSRVSQANASSTSKGGCGANMLPRRSQLSALYDANNGDGVQTVHGWPTQRQPYWSSSPADQVPHYYTIALNDGARTVGGSTAVYVSCLTTANNPASSITLEVVDPAQWNAAANAAKLKKGETLQVKVTVKDAQGNPLGDIPFTLKRGDGYTRSEEKHVAGSGDALVAPVVVNGGLADETSLNNTAAAYSAITGSDGTKILTITRPDTHGTKTSLTATLYSDTTKKATLDTIFTVVTSPDSDKAKMWGHMPETVTAADGAVFKRPLLLKELSSTSGRTAIAEDNEDWAQFTQAQAISTSSNGCGSEYVPSQAGLESLYEANRGNAMKTVQGWPVASSYLSSTTGSSSLEQRDFKAVNLSSGTSSIIPSATKELLTCQTTPIVKASQIVLEAADPTKFDRMNNVVKAKKGEEAVLRVTTKDAQGNPVGNTAFTLKRNTSVNRANVSTTTSIASLAVTDAWGNTQDDFLSTTLVIYGVTGADGITTFTLKQDQTTGLKTELTAALDSSSSTKSTLPVVFTVLTSPDSPKAKFWGHMAETATGDDGLIYRSLY
;
A
#
# COMPACT_ATOMS: atom_id res chain seq x y z
N MET A 1 -87.40 71.58 -43.21
CA MET A 1 -86.14 71.15 -43.85
C MET A 1 -85.63 69.92 -43.11
N PRO A 2 -85.49 68.75 -43.74
CA PRO A 2 -84.86 67.61 -43.09
C PRO A 2 -83.33 67.76 -43.13
N VAL A 3 -82.69 67.61 -41.98
CA VAL A 3 -81.22 67.60 -41.84
C VAL A 3 -80.71 66.22 -42.23
N LEU A 4 -80.00 66.13 -43.35
CA LEU A 4 -79.33 64.92 -43.81
C LEU A 4 -78.11 64.66 -42.92
N ARG A 5 -78.23 63.75 -41.93
CA ARG A 5 -77.06 63.22 -41.22
C ARG A 5 -76.32 62.25 -42.14
N MET A 6 -75.18 62.68 -42.68
CA MET A 6 -74.22 61.75 -43.30
C MET A 6 -73.69 60.78 -42.22
N ARG A 7 -74.06 59.50 -42.31
CA ARG A 7 -73.37 58.44 -41.59
C ARG A 7 -72.01 58.24 -42.29
N ARG A 8 -70.90 58.36 -41.56
CA ARG A 8 -69.61 57.87 -42.05
C ARG A 8 -69.70 56.36 -42.17
N VAL A 9 -69.54 55.84 -43.38
CA VAL A 9 -69.44 54.40 -43.63
C VAL A 9 -67.96 54.06 -43.69
N PHE A 10 -67.51 53.18 -42.79
CA PHE A 10 -66.15 52.63 -42.82
C PHE A 10 -66.24 51.15 -43.21
N ALA A 11 -65.29 50.68 -44.01
CA ALA A 11 -65.08 49.26 -44.28
C ALA A 11 -63.79 48.83 -43.60
N THR A 12 -63.88 47.80 -42.76
CA THR A 12 -62.71 47.18 -42.11
C THR A 12 -62.41 45.88 -42.84
N VAL A 13 -61.17 45.72 -43.30
CA VAL A 13 -60.69 44.50 -43.96
C VAL A 13 -59.55 43.94 -43.12
N GLU A 14 -59.66 42.68 -42.73
CA GLU A 14 -58.57 41.95 -42.08
C GLU A 14 -57.69 41.32 -43.16
N ILE A 15 -56.38 41.60 -43.11
CA ILE A 15 -55.41 41.11 -44.07
C ILE A 15 -54.44 40.22 -43.31
N LYS A 16 -54.26 38.98 -43.79
CA LYS A 16 -53.32 38.01 -43.24
C LYS A 16 -52.45 37.45 -44.37
N GLN A 17 -51.17 37.28 -44.09
CA GLN A 17 -50.23 36.60 -44.99
C GLN A 17 -49.55 35.46 -44.23
N SER A 18 -50.30 34.38 -44.00
CA SER A 18 -49.85 33.24 -43.17
C SER A 18 -48.66 32.46 -43.75
N GLN A 19 -48.32 32.67 -45.02
CA GLN A 19 -47.14 32.10 -45.69
C GLN A 19 -46.17 33.20 -46.15
N GLY A 20 -46.26 34.38 -45.52
CA GLY A 20 -45.41 35.52 -45.85
C GLY A 20 -43.96 35.26 -45.45
N VAL A 21 -43.05 35.69 -46.31
CA VAL A 21 -41.59 35.55 -46.09
C VAL A 21 -40.93 36.89 -45.72
N GLY A 22 -41.70 37.91 -45.32
CA GLY A 22 -41.16 39.24 -44.98
C GLY A 22 -41.09 40.21 -46.17
N LEU A 23 -42.15 40.33 -46.96
CA LEU A 23 -42.19 41.22 -48.14
C LEU A 23 -43.09 42.44 -47.92
N SER A 24 -42.70 43.57 -48.51
CA SER A 24 -43.59 44.75 -48.63
C SER A 24 -44.55 44.51 -49.79
N THR A 25 -45.84 44.35 -49.47
CA THR A 25 -46.88 44.06 -50.46
C THR A 25 -47.69 45.32 -50.74
N PRO A 26 -47.64 45.86 -51.98
CA PRO A 26 -48.47 46.99 -52.36
C PRO A 26 -49.94 46.56 -52.49
N LEU A 27 -50.83 47.30 -51.84
CA LEU A 27 -52.26 47.14 -51.89
C LEU A 27 -52.90 48.36 -52.54
N ASN A 28 -53.59 48.13 -53.64
CA ASN A 28 -54.32 49.16 -54.37
C ASN A 28 -55.81 48.99 -54.07
N ILE A 29 -56.37 49.90 -53.27
CA ILE A 29 -57.78 49.88 -52.89
C ILE A 29 -58.55 50.81 -53.83
N VAL A 30 -59.38 50.23 -54.70
CA VAL A 30 -60.16 50.96 -55.70
C VAL A 30 -61.66 50.73 -55.47
N PRO A 31 -62.47 51.78 -55.29
CA PRO A 31 -63.91 51.63 -55.24
C PRO A 31 -64.47 51.32 -56.63
N VAL A 32 -65.22 50.21 -56.77
CA VAL A 32 -65.59 49.64 -58.08
C VAL A 32 -66.65 50.45 -58.86
N ASN A 33 -67.19 51.54 -58.31
CA ASN A 33 -68.21 52.38 -58.94
C ASN A 33 -68.11 53.87 -58.52
N SER A 34 -66.90 54.39 -58.33
CA SER A 34 -66.72 55.81 -57.99
C SER A 34 -66.72 56.70 -59.23
N TYR A 35 -67.52 57.78 -59.22
CA TYR A 35 -67.49 58.83 -60.25
C TYR A 35 -66.24 59.73 -60.16
N ILE A 36 -65.43 59.58 -59.10
CA ILE A 36 -64.16 60.30 -58.89
C ILE A 36 -63.05 59.25 -58.70
N PRO A 37 -61.94 59.28 -59.48
CA PRO A 37 -60.80 58.41 -59.23
C PRO A 37 -60.22 58.68 -57.84
N ASN A 38 -60.31 57.69 -56.94
CA ASN A 38 -59.89 57.82 -55.55
C ASN A 38 -59.20 56.56 -55.02
N THR A 39 -58.30 55.99 -55.83
CA THR A 39 -57.42 54.88 -55.41
C THR A 39 -56.58 55.28 -54.21
N VAL A 40 -56.55 54.42 -53.20
CA VAL A 40 -55.62 54.55 -52.08
C VAL A 40 -54.60 53.43 -52.17
N ASN A 41 -53.32 53.80 -52.16
CA ASN A 41 -52.22 52.85 -52.18
C ASN A 41 -51.66 52.74 -50.76
N TYR A 42 -51.60 51.52 -50.24
CA TYR A 42 -50.92 51.20 -49.00
C TYR A 42 -49.83 50.15 -49.28
N ASN A 43 -48.77 50.15 -48.48
CA ASN A 43 -47.88 49.00 -48.40
C ASN A 43 -48.15 48.31 -47.07
N VAL A 44 -48.37 47.00 -47.11
CA VAL A 44 -48.49 46.19 -45.90
C VAL A 44 -47.29 45.26 -45.84
N ILE A 45 -46.65 45.23 -44.68
CA ILE A 45 -45.50 44.39 -44.39
C ILE A 45 -45.94 43.39 -43.32
N PHE A 46 -45.83 42.10 -43.64
CA PHE A 46 -45.92 41.02 -42.68
C PHE A 46 -44.50 40.53 -42.45
N THR A 47 -43.93 40.84 -41.28
CA THR A 47 -42.55 40.46 -40.95
C THR A 47 -42.42 38.95 -40.80
N THR A 48 -41.24 38.40 -41.11
CA THR A 48 -40.93 36.98 -40.89
C THR A 48 -40.04 36.80 -39.67
N LEU A 49 -40.24 35.71 -38.92
CA LEU A 49 -39.45 35.40 -37.73
C LEU A 49 -37.98 35.13 -38.06
N THR A 50 -37.70 34.53 -39.21
CA THR A 50 -36.35 34.08 -39.60
C THR A 50 -35.46 35.16 -40.24
N SER A 51 -35.90 36.42 -40.19
CA SER A 51 -35.11 37.57 -40.61
C SER A 51 -35.03 38.58 -39.46
N PRO A 52 -33.87 39.22 -39.23
CA PRO A 52 -33.75 40.24 -38.20
C PRO A 52 -34.35 41.58 -38.66
N ASP A 53 -34.80 42.39 -37.72
CA ASP A 53 -35.18 43.78 -37.97
C ASP A 53 -33.91 44.67 -37.94
N ALA A 54 -33.06 44.50 -38.95
CA ALA A 54 -31.74 45.12 -38.99
C ALA A 54 -31.42 45.70 -40.38
N VAL A 55 -30.62 46.77 -40.38
CA VAL A 55 -30.10 47.36 -41.62
C VAL A 55 -29.22 46.34 -42.33
N GLY A 56 -29.55 46.05 -43.59
CA GLY A 56 -28.85 45.05 -44.41
C GLY A 56 -29.51 43.68 -44.44
N ALA A 57 -30.62 43.46 -43.72
CA ALA A 57 -31.51 42.33 -43.93
C ALA A 57 -32.16 42.38 -45.32
N GLN A 58 -32.37 41.21 -45.93
CA GLN A 58 -33.00 41.08 -47.24
C GLN A 58 -34.53 41.08 -47.13
N MET A 59 -35.07 40.61 -46.02
CA MET A 59 -36.51 40.56 -45.75
C MET A 59 -36.88 41.43 -44.55
N TRP A 60 -38.15 41.80 -44.48
CA TRP A 60 -38.71 42.47 -43.29
C TRP A 60 -38.89 41.45 -42.18
N GLY A 61 -38.15 41.64 -41.09
CA GLY A 61 -37.95 40.64 -40.05
C GLY A 61 -38.49 41.01 -38.68
N HIS A 62 -38.54 40.04 -37.77
CA HIS A 62 -38.72 40.26 -36.33
C HIS A 62 -37.98 39.20 -35.48
N MET A 63 -36.88 38.63 -36.00
CA MET A 63 -36.02 37.70 -35.26
C MET A 63 -35.61 38.29 -33.91
N ASP A 64 -35.56 37.44 -32.90
CA ASP A 64 -35.06 37.86 -31.60
C ASP A 64 -33.57 38.20 -31.69
N GLU A 65 -33.20 39.42 -31.30
CA GLU A 65 -31.81 39.86 -31.28
C GLU A 65 -30.98 39.10 -30.25
N THR A 66 -31.61 38.63 -29.17
CA THR A 66 -30.98 37.83 -28.14
C THR A 66 -31.88 36.72 -27.61
N ILE A 67 -31.27 35.62 -27.16
CA ILE A 67 -31.93 34.56 -26.40
C ILE A 67 -31.30 34.53 -25.01
N THR A 68 -32.11 34.52 -23.96
CA THR A 68 -31.62 34.43 -22.56
C THR A 68 -31.97 33.09 -21.95
N VAL A 69 -30.97 32.40 -21.43
CA VAL A 69 -31.10 31.15 -20.69
C VAL A 69 -30.39 31.32 -19.35
N ASP A 70 -31.16 31.23 -18.26
CA ASP A 70 -30.71 31.57 -16.91
C ASP A 70 -30.08 32.98 -16.84
N ALA A 71 -28.79 33.07 -16.51
CA ALA A 71 -28.03 34.32 -16.43
C ALA A 71 -27.25 34.63 -17.73
N LEU A 72 -27.38 33.81 -18.77
CA LEU A 72 -26.63 33.95 -20.02
C LEU A 72 -27.52 34.52 -21.11
N THR A 73 -27.07 35.60 -21.73
CA THR A 73 -27.75 36.19 -22.90
C THR A 73 -26.86 36.05 -24.12
N PHE A 74 -27.38 35.37 -25.14
CA PHE A 74 -26.73 35.06 -26.40
C PHE A 74 -27.27 36.01 -27.46
N ALA A 75 -26.40 36.63 -28.26
CA ALA A 75 -26.79 37.44 -29.40
C ALA A 75 -26.92 36.58 -30.66
N ARG A 76 -27.87 36.95 -31.52
CA ARG A 76 -28.07 36.29 -32.81
C ARG A 76 -26.79 36.33 -33.67
N PRO A 77 -26.62 35.40 -34.62
CA PRO A 77 -25.53 35.50 -35.58
C PRO A 77 -25.63 36.79 -36.41
N ARG A 78 -24.50 37.21 -36.96
CA ARG A 78 -24.42 38.42 -37.78
C ARG A 78 -24.81 38.14 -39.22
N LEU A 79 -25.54 39.05 -39.85
CA LEU A 79 -25.66 39.11 -41.30
C LEU A 79 -24.29 39.44 -41.91
N ALA A 80 -24.05 39.01 -43.14
CA ALA A 80 -22.82 39.34 -43.86
C ALA A 80 -22.66 40.85 -44.05
N ALA A 81 -23.76 41.59 -44.21
CA ALA A 81 -23.76 43.05 -44.34
C ALA A 81 -23.40 43.79 -43.03
N GLU A 82 -23.53 43.13 -41.87
CA GLU A 82 -23.16 43.70 -40.57
C GLU A 82 -21.67 43.58 -40.27
N VAL A 83 -20.92 42.86 -41.12
CA VAL A 83 -19.52 42.51 -40.90
C VAL A 83 -18.68 43.03 -42.07
N PHE A 84 -17.55 43.68 -41.77
CA PHE A 84 -16.72 44.30 -42.80
C PHE A 84 -16.09 43.29 -43.77
N SER A 85 -15.60 42.16 -43.25
CA SER A 85 -14.95 41.12 -44.06
C SER A 85 -15.15 39.74 -43.42
N PRO A 86 -16.32 39.11 -43.56
CA PRO A 86 -16.56 37.78 -43.00
C PRO A 86 -15.64 36.74 -43.65
N ASP A 87 -15.28 35.68 -42.92
CA ASP A 87 -14.43 34.60 -43.46
C ASP A 87 -15.17 33.74 -44.47
N GLY A 88 -16.50 33.68 -44.35
CA GLY A 88 -17.38 33.11 -45.35
C GLY A 88 -18.80 33.64 -45.19
N THR A 89 -19.64 33.40 -46.19
CA THR A 89 -21.07 33.73 -46.13
C THR A 89 -21.91 32.50 -46.44
N LEU A 90 -23.17 32.51 -46.02
CA LEU A 90 -24.11 31.44 -46.33
C LEU A 90 -25.54 32.00 -46.38
N THR A 91 -26.28 31.63 -47.43
CA THR A 91 -27.70 31.96 -47.53
C THR A 91 -28.55 30.94 -46.80
N GLU A 92 -29.34 31.39 -45.82
CA GLU A 92 -30.34 30.59 -45.11
C GLU A 92 -31.55 31.48 -44.78
N ASN A 93 -32.77 30.94 -44.95
CA ASN A 93 -34.05 31.63 -44.71
C ASN A 93 -34.19 33.00 -45.39
N ASN A 94 -33.73 33.11 -46.64
CA ASN A 94 -33.69 34.33 -47.44
C ASN A 94 -32.80 35.44 -46.86
N GLU A 95 -31.86 35.11 -45.97
CA GLU A 95 -30.85 36.04 -45.47
C GLU A 95 -29.44 35.55 -45.79
N VAL A 96 -28.48 36.46 -45.88
CA VAL A 96 -27.06 36.12 -46.07
C VAL A 96 -26.32 36.31 -44.76
N TRP A 97 -25.95 35.20 -44.12
CA TRP A 97 -25.31 35.16 -42.81
C TRP A 97 -23.78 35.15 -42.92
N SER A 98 -23.12 35.79 -41.96
CA SER A 98 -21.68 35.71 -41.76
C SER A 98 -21.30 34.35 -41.16
N ARG A 99 -20.18 33.81 -41.62
CA ARG A 99 -19.51 32.64 -41.04
C ARG A 99 -18.07 32.99 -40.71
N VAL A 100 -17.58 32.42 -39.62
CA VAL A 100 -16.28 32.75 -39.05
C VAL A 100 -15.46 31.48 -38.92
N SER A 101 -14.17 31.53 -39.27
CA SER A 101 -13.24 30.43 -38.99
C SER A 101 -12.87 30.41 -37.50
N GLN A 102 -12.42 29.26 -36.97
CA GLN A 102 -12.03 29.17 -35.56
C GLN A 102 -10.97 30.24 -35.16
N ALA A 103 -10.00 30.50 -36.04
CA ALA A 103 -8.93 31.48 -35.82
C ALA A 103 -9.46 32.91 -35.59
N ASN A 104 -10.63 33.22 -36.15
CA ASN A 104 -11.27 34.53 -36.06
C ASN A 104 -12.53 34.52 -35.17
N ALA A 105 -12.84 33.42 -34.47
CA ALA A 105 -14.03 33.32 -33.63
C ALA A 105 -14.06 34.37 -32.49
N SER A 106 -12.89 34.92 -32.14
CA SER A 106 -12.72 36.04 -31.19
C SER A 106 -12.41 37.39 -31.86
N SER A 107 -12.73 37.53 -33.15
CA SER A 107 -12.48 38.74 -33.94
C SER A 107 -13.79 39.39 -34.41
N THR A 108 -14.17 40.50 -33.78
CA THR A 108 -15.42 41.21 -34.10
C THR A 108 -15.45 41.76 -35.52
N SER A 109 -14.31 42.14 -36.10
CA SER A 109 -14.21 42.62 -37.49
C SER A 109 -14.49 41.53 -38.53
N LYS A 110 -14.41 40.26 -38.12
CA LYS A 110 -14.71 39.06 -38.91
C LYS A 110 -16.09 38.47 -38.61
N GLY A 111 -16.86 39.09 -37.70
CA GLY A 111 -18.15 38.59 -37.26
C GLY A 111 -18.07 37.61 -36.08
N GLY A 112 -16.88 37.43 -35.50
CA GLY A 112 -16.66 36.72 -34.25
C GLY A 112 -17.03 37.54 -33.02
N CYS A 113 -16.72 37.02 -31.84
CA CYS A 113 -17.05 37.63 -30.56
C CYS A 113 -15.96 38.56 -30.02
N GLY A 114 -16.34 39.45 -29.09
CA GLY A 114 -15.39 40.18 -28.27
C GLY A 114 -14.60 39.24 -27.34
N ALA A 115 -13.58 39.78 -26.67
CA ALA A 115 -12.74 39.01 -25.75
C ALA A 115 -13.60 38.27 -24.70
N ASN A 116 -13.38 36.95 -24.58
CA ASN A 116 -14.11 36.05 -23.69
C ASN A 116 -15.64 35.97 -23.90
N MET A 117 -16.20 36.55 -24.97
CA MET A 117 -17.65 36.52 -25.24
C MET A 117 -18.09 35.32 -26.07
N LEU A 118 -17.16 34.53 -26.62
CA LEU A 118 -17.51 33.29 -27.29
C LEU A 118 -18.00 32.26 -26.24
N PRO A 119 -19.25 31.76 -26.34
CA PRO A 119 -19.78 30.88 -25.32
C PRO A 119 -19.04 29.54 -25.28
N ARG A 120 -18.95 28.94 -24.09
CA ARG A 120 -18.42 27.60 -23.88
C ARG A 120 -19.40 26.57 -24.41
N ARG A 121 -18.91 25.37 -24.64
CA ARG A 121 -19.71 24.25 -25.13
C ARG A 121 -20.91 23.98 -24.22
N SER A 122 -20.73 23.91 -22.91
CA SER A 122 -21.83 23.76 -21.95
C SER A 122 -22.87 24.88 -22.03
N GLN A 123 -22.45 26.11 -22.31
CA GLN A 123 -23.36 27.26 -22.45
C GLN A 123 -24.20 27.17 -23.72
N LEU A 124 -23.60 26.80 -24.85
CA LEU A 124 -24.35 26.55 -26.09
C LEU A 124 -25.25 25.30 -26.00
N SER A 125 -24.83 24.27 -25.27
CA SER A 125 -25.69 23.12 -24.99
C SER A 125 -26.90 23.55 -24.16
N ALA A 126 -26.73 24.38 -23.13
CA ALA A 126 -27.84 24.93 -22.36
C ALA A 126 -28.79 25.79 -23.23
N LEU A 127 -28.24 26.57 -24.19
CA LEU A 127 -29.04 27.31 -25.16
C LEU A 127 -29.92 26.37 -25.99
N TYR A 128 -29.36 25.28 -26.51
CA TYR A 128 -30.12 24.27 -27.24
C TYR A 128 -31.15 23.56 -26.35
N ASP A 129 -30.76 23.12 -25.15
CA ASP A 129 -31.63 22.35 -24.26
C ASP A 129 -32.86 23.15 -23.82
N ALA A 130 -32.70 24.46 -23.59
CA ALA A 130 -33.80 25.39 -23.31
C ALA A 130 -34.72 25.63 -24.52
N ASN A 131 -34.26 25.29 -25.72
CA ASN A 131 -34.91 25.53 -27.02
C ASN A 131 -34.89 24.26 -27.89
N ASN A 132 -35.18 23.11 -27.28
CA ASN A 132 -35.03 21.82 -27.93
C ASN A 132 -35.98 21.64 -29.14
N GLY A 133 -35.68 20.68 -30.02
CA GLY A 133 -36.50 20.42 -31.20
C GLY A 133 -36.49 21.58 -32.20
N ASP A 134 -35.32 22.21 -32.39
CA ASP A 134 -35.11 23.36 -33.27
C ASP A 134 -35.89 24.63 -32.84
N GLY A 135 -36.13 24.79 -31.53
CA GLY A 135 -36.75 25.99 -30.95
C GLY A 135 -35.96 27.27 -31.23
N VAL A 136 -34.62 27.16 -31.32
CA VAL A 136 -33.73 28.29 -31.68
C VAL A 136 -34.11 28.91 -33.03
N GLN A 137 -34.56 28.11 -34.00
CA GLN A 137 -35.10 28.64 -35.26
C GLN A 137 -36.61 28.91 -35.18
N THR A 138 -37.39 27.94 -34.72
CA THR A 138 -38.86 27.97 -34.85
C THR A 138 -39.55 28.96 -33.90
N VAL A 139 -38.89 29.33 -32.81
CA VAL A 139 -39.39 30.31 -31.83
C VAL A 139 -38.63 31.63 -31.92
N HIS A 140 -37.31 31.59 -32.09
CA HIS A 140 -36.46 32.79 -32.05
C HIS A 140 -35.95 33.25 -33.42
N GLY A 141 -36.12 32.44 -34.48
CA GLY A 141 -35.79 32.80 -35.85
C GLY A 141 -34.35 32.58 -36.30
N TRP A 142 -33.45 32.19 -35.39
CA TRP A 142 -32.02 32.09 -35.71
C TRP A 142 -31.75 30.98 -36.73
N PRO A 143 -30.73 31.11 -37.60
CA PRO A 143 -30.38 30.09 -38.57
C PRO A 143 -29.76 28.87 -37.89
N THR A 144 -30.28 27.67 -38.15
CA THR A 144 -29.83 26.41 -37.54
C THR A 144 -29.72 25.26 -38.54
N GLN A 145 -30.23 25.42 -39.77
CA GLN A 145 -30.42 24.29 -40.68
C GLN A 145 -29.13 23.87 -41.40
N ARG A 146 -28.18 24.78 -41.58
CA ARG A 146 -27.06 24.57 -42.50
C ARG A 146 -25.71 24.41 -41.81
N GLN A 147 -25.47 25.10 -40.70
CA GLN A 147 -24.17 25.13 -40.02
C GLN A 147 -24.33 25.15 -38.49
N PRO A 148 -23.37 24.57 -37.75
CA PRO A 148 -23.35 24.66 -36.30
C PRO A 148 -22.78 26.00 -35.81
N TYR A 149 -22.72 26.16 -34.49
CA TYR A 149 -22.19 27.35 -33.82
C TYR A 149 -20.88 27.04 -33.11
N TRP A 150 -19.91 27.94 -33.21
CA TRP A 150 -18.63 27.83 -32.51
C TRP A 150 -18.78 27.94 -30.99
N SER A 151 -18.10 27.05 -30.26
CA SER A 151 -17.84 27.22 -28.83
C SER A 151 -16.39 27.65 -28.57
N SER A 152 -16.10 28.15 -27.37
CA SER A 152 -14.74 28.44 -26.89
C SER A 152 -14.06 27.25 -26.19
N SER A 153 -14.71 26.09 -26.14
CA SER A 153 -14.20 24.91 -25.45
C SER A 153 -13.36 24.04 -26.38
N PRO A 154 -12.12 23.69 -26.00
CA PRO A 154 -11.29 22.79 -26.80
C PRO A 154 -11.89 21.38 -26.85
N ALA A 155 -11.71 20.71 -27.97
CA ALA A 155 -12.18 19.37 -28.26
C ALA A 155 -11.08 18.32 -28.16
N ASP A 156 -9.83 18.72 -28.37
CA ASP A 156 -8.65 17.89 -28.24
C ASP A 156 -7.44 18.68 -27.72
N GLN A 157 -6.28 18.04 -27.70
CA GLN A 157 -5.02 18.62 -27.24
C GLN A 157 -4.38 19.58 -28.26
N VAL A 158 -4.93 19.70 -29.48
CA VAL A 158 -4.40 20.53 -30.59
C VAL A 158 -5.34 21.70 -30.86
N PRO A 159 -5.62 22.46 -29.79
CA PRO A 159 -6.86 23.19 -29.46
C PRO A 159 -7.89 23.39 -30.59
N HIS A 160 -8.45 22.33 -31.19
CA HIS A 160 -9.65 22.47 -32.02
C HIS A 160 -10.85 22.78 -31.12
N TYR A 161 -11.77 23.66 -31.53
CA TYR A 161 -12.94 23.99 -30.72
C TYR A 161 -14.12 23.05 -31.02
N TYR A 162 -14.96 22.78 -30.03
CA TYR A 162 -16.25 22.13 -30.30
C TYR A 162 -17.16 23.08 -31.08
N THR A 163 -17.98 22.51 -31.96
CA THR A 163 -19.18 23.18 -32.51
C THR A 163 -20.44 22.47 -32.03
N ILE A 164 -21.53 23.22 -31.91
CA ILE A 164 -22.84 22.71 -31.50
C ILE A 164 -23.87 23.10 -32.55
N ALA A 165 -24.58 22.10 -33.08
CA ALA A 165 -25.72 22.31 -33.96
C ALA A 165 -26.96 22.66 -33.12
N LEU A 166 -27.51 23.85 -33.30
CA LEU A 166 -28.61 24.36 -32.45
C LEU A 166 -30.01 23.87 -32.91
N ASN A 167 -30.09 23.06 -33.96
CA ASN A 167 -31.32 22.39 -34.40
C ASN A 167 -31.57 21.06 -33.65
N ASP A 168 -30.51 20.31 -33.34
CA ASP A 168 -30.60 18.95 -32.75
C ASP A 168 -29.65 18.70 -31.57
N GLY A 169 -28.81 19.68 -31.21
CA GLY A 169 -27.86 19.60 -30.11
C GLY A 169 -26.59 18.82 -30.43
N ALA A 170 -26.39 18.38 -31.69
CA ALA A 170 -25.25 17.58 -32.07
C ALA A 170 -23.93 18.32 -31.82
N ARG A 171 -22.99 17.63 -31.17
CA ARG A 171 -21.66 18.12 -30.83
C ARG A 171 -20.62 17.51 -31.75
N THR A 172 -19.81 18.32 -32.39
CA THR A 172 -18.74 17.85 -33.27
C THR A 172 -17.43 18.60 -33.00
N VAL A 173 -16.31 17.97 -33.31
CA VAL A 173 -15.01 18.64 -33.34
C VAL A 173 -15.01 19.57 -34.54
N GLY A 174 -14.77 20.85 -34.31
CA GLY A 174 -14.72 21.84 -35.37
C GLY A 174 -13.49 21.65 -36.27
N GLY A 175 -13.67 21.94 -37.55
CA GLY A 175 -12.60 21.91 -38.55
C GLY A 175 -12.17 23.30 -39.02
N SER A 176 -11.52 23.36 -40.18
CA SER A 176 -11.14 24.62 -40.83
C SER A 176 -12.30 25.37 -41.48
N THR A 177 -13.49 24.77 -41.53
CA THR A 177 -14.67 25.37 -42.17
C THR A 177 -15.25 26.48 -41.30
N ALA A 178 -15.53 27.63 -41.90
CA ALA A 178 -16.21 28.72 -41.22
C ALA A 178 -17.67 28.36 -40.92
N VAL A 179 -18.10 28.55 -39.66
CA VAL A 179 -19.47 28.26 -39.19
C VAL A 179 -20.10 29.48 -38.49
N TYR A 180 -21.32 29.35 -37.96
CA TYR A 180 -22.01 30.44 -37.27
C TYR A 180 -21.35 30.78 -35.93
N VAL A 181 -21.55 32.02 -35.49
CA VAL A 181 -21.10 32.50 -34.19
C VAL A 181 -22.27 33.20 -33.50
N SER A 182 -22.54 32.79 -32.27
CA SER A 182 -23.39 33.51 -31.34
C SER A 182 -22.50 33.97 -30.18
N CYS A 183 -22.63 35.23 -29.78
CA CYS A 183 -21.79 35.82 -28.74
C CYS A 183 -22.60 36.07 -27.48
N LEU A 184 -22.02 35.80 -26.32
CA LEU A 184 -22.56 36.27 -25.07
C LEU A 184 -22.52 37.80 -25.04
N THR A 185 -23.56 38.44 -24.54
CA THR A 185 -23.58 39.90 -24.31
C THR A 185 -22.71 40.29 -23.12
N THR A 186 -22.42 39.35 -22.23
CA THR A 186 -21.52 39.51 -21.09
C THR A 186 -20.34 38.55 -21.25
N ALA A 187 -19.11 39.06 -21.11
CA ALA A 187 -17.92 38.25 -21.24
C ALA A 187 -17.86 37.14 -20.17
N ASN A 188 -17.39 35.96 -20.57
CA ASN A 188 -17.08 34.89 -19.62
C ASN A 188 -16.01 35.35 -18.63
N ASN A 189 -16.20 35.00 -17.37
CA ASN A 189 -15.18 35.21 -16.36
C ASN A 189 -13.92 34.37 -16.71
N PRO A 190 -12.72 34.99 -16.71
CA PRO A 190 -11.48 34.26 -16.95
C PRO A 190 -11.19 33.32 -15.78
N ALA A 191 -10.51 32.21 -16.08
CA ALA A 191 -10.00 31.33 -15.04
C ALA A 191 -8.92 32.03 -14.21
N SER A 192 -9.07 32.01 -12.90
CA SER A 192 -8.18 32.71 -11.96
C SER A 192 -7.41 31.75 -11.06
N SER A 193 -8.00 30.61 -10.71
CA SER A 193 -7.38 29.60 -9.86
C SER A 193 -7.81 28.17 -10.22
N ILE A 194 -7.01 27.21 -9.79
CA ILE A 194 -7.28 25.77 -9.89
C ILE A 194 -7.06 25.16 -8.51
N THR A 195 -7.88 24.18 -8.13
CA THR A 195 -7.72 23.38 -6.92
C THR A 195 -7.60 21.90 -7.27
N LEU A 196 -6.91 21.16 -6.41
CA LEU A 196 -6.71 19.72 -6.51
C LEU A 196 -6.91 19.13 -5.12
N GLU A 197 -8.02 18.44 -4.93
CA GLU A 197 -8.51 18.02 -3.61
C GLU A 197 -8.76 16.51 -3.58
N VAL A 198 -8.56 15.88 -2.43
CA VAL A 198 -8.95 14.48 -2.23
C VAL A 198 -10.47 14.38 -2.11
N VAL A 199 -11.08 13.42 -2.81
CA VAL A 199 -12.54 13.24 -2.78
C VAL A 199 -13.00 12.60 -1.46
N ASP A 200 -12.28 11.58 -0.99
CA ASP A 200 -12.54 10.92 0.30
C ASP A 200 -11.63 11.49 1.40
N PRO A 201 -12.16 12.27 2.36
CA PRO A 201 -11.37 12.83 3.45
C PRO A 201 -10.67 11.78 4.33
N ALA A 202 -11.17 10.54 4.38
CA ALA A 202 -10.54 9.46 5.13
C ALA A 202 -9.16 9.06 4.56
N GLN A 203 -8.92 9.34 3.28
CA GLN A 203 -7.62 9.11 2.62
C GLN A 203 -6.63 10.26 2.87
N TRP A 204 -7.02 11.35 3.52
CA TRP A 204 -6.12 12.46 3.85
C TRP A 204 -5.40 12.21 5.19
N ASN A 205 -4.07 12.29 5.18
CA ASN A 205 -3.26 12.22 6.39
C ASN A 205 -2.66 13.59 6.73
N ALA A 206 -3.15 14.22 7.79
CA ALA A 206 -2.71 15.55 8.21
C ALA A 206 -1.24 15.60 8.66
N ALA A 207 -0.73 14.55 9.30
CA ALA A 207 0.65 14.49 9.79
C ALA A 207 1.67 14.42 8.64
N ALA A 208 1.33 13.69 7.57
CA ALA A 208 2.15 13.59 6.36
C ALA A 208 1.87 14.71 5.34
N ASN A 209 0.81 15.50 5.55
CA ASN A 209 0.28 16.50 4.61
C ASN A 209 0.10 15.92 3.19
N ALA A 210 -0.48 14.73 3.10
CA ALA A 210 -0.61 13.97 1.86
C ALA A 210 -1.83 13.05 1.88
N ALA A 211 -2.33 12.69 0.69
CA ALA A 211 -3.24 11.56 0.52
C ALA A 211 -2.47 10.26 0.79
N LYS A 212 -2.82 9.50 1.84
CA LYS A 212 -2.13 8.28 2.28
C LYS A 212 -3.08 7.08 2.15
N LEU A 213 -2.68 6.10 1.35
CA LEU A 213 -3.43 4.88 1.08
C LEU A 213 -2.49 3.69 0.87
N LYS A 214 -3.02 2.47 0.78
CA LYS A 214 -2.21 1.25 0.55
C LYS A 214 -1.95 1.04 -0.95
N LYS A 215 -0.83 0.40 -1.27
CA LYS A 215 -0.56 -0.11 -2.62
C LYS A 215 -1.72 -0.99 -3.10
N GLY A 216 -2.20 -0.74 -4.32
CA GLY A 216 -3.36 -1.42 -4.91
C GLY A 216 -4.71 -0.73 -4.63
N GLU A 217 -4.78 0.18 -3.67
CA GLU A 217 -5.97 1.04 -3.50
C GLU A 217 -6.00 2.14 -4.56
N THR A 218 -7.13 2.83 -4.64
CA THR A 218 -7.39 3.88 -5.61
C THR A 218 -7.67 5.19 -4.90
N LEU A 219 -7.01 6.26 -5.35
CA LEU A 219 -7.23 7.62 -4.87
C LEU A 219 -8.09 8.37 -5.89
N GLN A 220 -9.23 8.89 -5.47
CA GLN A 220 -10.00 9.84 -6.28
C GLN A 220 -9.61 11.27 -5.91
N VAL A 221 -9.26 12.06 -6.93
CA VAL A 221 -8.94 13.49 -6.77
C VAL A 221 -9.90 14.33 -7.60
N LYS A 222 -10.35 15.44 -7.03
CA LYS A 222 -11.22 16.42 -7.68
C LYS A 222 -10.40 17.62 -8.08
N VAL A 223 -10.40 17.91 -9.38
CA VAL A 223 -9.89 19.15 -9.94
C VAL A 223 -11.04 20.13 -10.07
N THR A 224 -10.89 21.34 -9.56
CA THR A 224 -11.87 22.43 -9.74
C THR A 224 -11.18 23.66 -10.28
N VAL A 225 -11.73 24.28 -11.32
CA VAL A 225 -11.24 25.58 -11.81
C VAL A 225 -12.21 26.67 -11.43
N LYS A 226 -11.70 27.81 -10.93
CA LYS A 226 -12.53 28.91 -10.43
C LYS A 226 -12.18 30.25 -11.06
N ASP A 227 -13.17 31.13 -11.16
CA ASP A 227 -12.96 32.55 -11.49
C ASP A 227 -12.37 33.34 -10.30
N ALA A 228 -12.21 34.65 -10.47
CA ALA A 228 -11.67 35.54 -9.44
C ALA A 228 -12.60 35.70 -8.22
N GLN A 229 -13.89 35.39 -8.38
CA GLN A 229 -14.91 35.45 -7.34
C GLN A 229 -15.05 34.10 -6.61
N GLY A 230 -14.37 33.05 -7.08
CA GLY A 230 -14.40 31.71 -6.51
C GLY A 230 -15.47 30.79 -7.10
N ASN A 231 -16.20 31.22 -8.13
CA ASN A 231 -17.22 30.41 -8.79
C ASN A 231 -16.56 29.37 -9.70
N PRO A 232 -17.07 28.13 -9.74
CA PRO A 232 -16.51 27.09 -10.60
C PRO A 232 -16.77 27.39 -12.08
N LEU A 233 -15.79 27.06 -12.92
CA LEU A 233 -15.79 27.32 -14.35
C LEU A 233 -15.73 26.03 -15.15
N GLY A 234 -16.84 25.72 -15.82
CA GLY A 234 -16.93 24.56 -16.72
C GLY A 234 -16.19 24.73 -18.03
N ASP A 235 -15.85 23.60 -18.64
CA ASP A 235 -15.10 23.47 -19.89
C ASP A 235 -13.75 24.22 -19.92
N ILE A 236 -13.04 24.28 -18.78
CA ILE A 236 -11.69 24.84 -18.71
C ILE A 236 -10.64 23.72 -18.83
N PRO A 237 -9.69 23.82 -19.78
CA PRO A 237 -8.66 22.81 -19.95
C PRO A 237 -7.56 22.97 -18.88
N PHE A 238 -7.02 21.85 -18.41
CA PHE A 238 -5.89 21.79 -17.49
C PHE A 238 -4.97 20.60 -17.81
N THR A 239 -3.75 20.63 -17.27
CA THR A 239 -2.82 19.50 -17.26
C THR A 239 -2.58 19.00 -15.85
N LEU A 240 -2.37 17.69 -15.70
CA LEU A 240 -1.88 17.05 -14.48
C LEU A 240 -0.50 16.45 -14.75
N LYS A 241 0.47 16.81 -13.93
CA LYS A 241 1.83 16.26 -13.94
C LYS A 241 2.18 15.64 -12.60
N ARG A 242 3.19 14.79 -12.60
CA ARG A 242 3.80 14.26 -11.38
C ARG A 242 5.15 14.92 -11.09
N GLY A 243 5.54 14.91 -9.81
CA GLY A 243 6.90 15.20 -9.36
C GLY A 243 7.77 13.96 -9.20
N ASP A 244 8.95 14.18 -8.63
CA ASP A 244 9.87 13.14 -8.19
C ASP A 244 9.31 12.33 -7.01
N GLY A 245 9.88 11.16 -6.75
CA GLY A 245 9.57 10.33 -5.60
C GLY A 245 10.42 10.69 -4.39
N TYR A 246 9.86 10.58 -3.19
CA TYR A 246 10.61 10.79 -1.95
C TYR A 246 10.39 9.64 -0.98
N THR A 247 11.46 9.14 -0.36
CA THR A 247 11.34 8.18 0.74
C THR A 247 10.74 8.87 1.97
N ARG A 248 10.47 8.12 3.05
CA ARG A 248 9.99 8.69 4.31
C ARG A 248 11.07 9.54 4.99
N SER A 249 12.34 9.24 4.73
CA SER A 249 13.51 10.03 5.16
C SER A 249 13.84 11.21 4.22
N GLU A 250 12.92 11.60 3.33
CA GLU A 250 13.07 12.70 2.36
C GLU A 250 14.18 12.53 1.31
N GLU A 251 14.68 11.31 1.12
CA GLU A 251 15.61 10.99 0.03
C GLU A 251 14.89 11.10 -1.33
N LYS A 252 15.45 11.89 -2.24
CA LYS A 252 14.86 12.19 -3.55
C LYS A 252 15.22 11.10 -4.59
N HIS A 253 14.21 10.59 -5.28
CA HIS A 253 14.29 9.63 -6.37
C HIS A 253 13.70 10.22 -7.66
N VAL A 254 14.54 10.40 -8.69
CA VAL A 254 14.20 11.15 -9.91
C VAL A 254 13.23 10.35 -10.80
N ALA A 255 12.11 10.96 -11.17
CA ALA A 255 11.12 10.32 -12.02
C ALA A 255 11.65 10.01 -13.43
N GLY A 256 11.60 8.73 -13.84
CA GLY A 256 12.03 8.31 -15.18
C GLY A 256 13.54 8.14 -15.36
N SER A 257 14.33 8.17 -14.28
CA SER A 257 15.78 7.92 -14.32
C SER A 257 16.16 6.44 -14.47
N GLY A 258 15.19 5.53 -14.42
CA GLY A 258 15.43 4.08 -14.31
C GLY A 258 15.63 3.60 -12.86
N ASP A 259 15.55 4.51 -11.89
CA ASP A 259 15.54 4.17 -10.46
C ASP A 259 14.34 3.29 -10.11
N ALA A 260 14.62 2.10 -9.55
CA ALA A 260 13.62 1.09 -9.24
C ALA A 260 12.61 1.53 -8.17
N LEU A 261 12.93 2.53 -7.33
CA LEU A 261 12.06 2.95 -6.22
C LEU A 261 10.92 3.87 -6.65
N VAL A 262 11.08 4.59 -7.76
CA VAL A 262 10.12 5.59 -8.22
C VAL A 262 9.27 5.07 -9.38
N ALA A 263 8.09 4.59 -9.04
CA ALA A 263 7.11 4.10 -10.00
C ALA A 263 6.29 5.21 -10.68
N PRO A 264 5.76 4.96 -11.90
CA PRO A 264 4.80 5.83 -12.56
C PRO A 264 3.55 6.13 -11.71
N VAL A 265 2.88 7.22 -12.04
CA VAL A 265 1.52 7.51 -11.57
C VAL A 265 0.56 7.21 -12.71
N VAL A 266 -0.41 6.33 -12.49
CA VAL A 266 -1.42 5.99 -13.49
C VAL A 266 -2.67 6.83 -13.21
N VAL A 267 -3.08 7.60 -14.21
CA VAL A 267 -4.31 8.39 -14.20
C VAL A 267 -5.36 7.63 -15.01
N ASN A 268 -6.55 7.45 -14.42
CA ASN A 268 -7.70 6.80 -15.04
C ASN A 268 -7.40 5.37 -15.56
N GLY A 269 -6.64 4.59 -14.79
CA GLY A 269 -6.31 3.20 -15.11
C GLY A 269 -7.56 2.36 -15.45
N GLY A 270 -7.52 1.66 -16.59
CA GLY A 270 -8.61 0.85 -17.12
C GLY A 270 -9.69 1.63 -17.87
N LEU A 271 -9.56 2.96 -18.02
CA LEU A 271 -10.49 3.80 -18.77
C LEU A 271 -9.92 4.21 -20.14
N ALA A 272 -10.79 4.72 -21.02
CA ALA A 272 -10.42 5.11 -22.38
C ALA A 272 -9.38 6.25 -22.44
N ASP A 273 -9.26 7.05 -21.39
CA ASP A 273 -8.31 8.15 -21.24
C ASP A 273 -7.15 7.81 -20.27
N GLU A 274 -6.86 6.53 -20.06
CA GLU A 274 -5.73 6.09 -19.22
C GLU A 274 -4.42 6.76 -19.67
N THR A 275 -3.67 7.30 -18.70
CA THR A 275 -2.35 7.88 -18.94
C THR A 275 -1.39 7.53 -17.82
N SER A 276 -0.23 6.96 -18.19
CA SER A 276 0.88 6.73 -17.26
C SER A 276 1.86 7.89 -17.26
N LEU A 277 1.95 8.59 -16.13
CA LEU A 277 2.92 9.64 -15.90
C LEU A 277 4.25 9.00 -15.46
N ASN A 278 5.11 8.68 -16.43
CA ASN A 278 6.36 7.95 -16.19
C ASN A 278 7.49 8.85 -15.65
N ASN A 279 7.48 10.14 -16.00
CA ASN A 279 8.49 11.13 -15.62
C ASN A 279 7.84 12.49 -15.34
N THR A 280 8.63 13.51 -14.99
CA THR A 280 8.12 14.87 -14.70
C THR A 280 7.70 15.66 -15.95
N ALA A 281 8.08 15.21 -17.15
CA ALA A 281 7.67 15.84 -18.41
C ALA A 281 6.30 15.33 -18.89
N ALA A 282 5.97 14.07 -18.61
CA ALA A 282 4.69 13.45 -18.94
C ALA A 282 3.52 14.23 -18.30
N ALA A 283 2.47 14.43 -19.08
CA ALA A 283 1.29 15.18 -18.67
C ALA A 283 0.03 14.43 -19.08
N TYR A 284 -0.95 14.41 -18.18
CA TYR A 284 -2.32 14.07 -18.50
C TYR A 284 -3.08 15.37 -18.77
N SER A 285 -3.94 15.39 -19.78
CA SER A 285 -4.63 16.59 -20.22
C SER A 285 -6.13 16.35 -20.18
N ALA A 286 -6.89 17.24 -19.54
CA ALA A 286 -8.32 17.11 -19.42
C ALA A 286 -9.01 18.47 -19.35
N ILE A 287 -10.35 18.43 -19.37
CA ILE A 287 -11.21 19.60 -19.33
C ILE A 287 -12.20 19.40 -18.18
N THR A 288 -12.51 20.47 -17.43
CA THR A 288 -13.56 20.43 -16.40
C THR A 288 -14.95 20.20 -17.01
N GLY A 289 -15.81 19.49 -16.30
CA GLY A 289 -17.22 19.33 -16.66
C GLY A 289 -17.99 20.64 -16.60
N SER A 290 -19.28 20.64 -16.94
CA SER A 290 -20.12 21.84 -16.93
C SER A 290 -20.24 22.49 -15.54
N ASP A 291 -20.08 21.70 -14.48
CA ASP A 291 -20.06 22.14 -13.08
C ASP A 291 -18.71 22.76 -12.65
N GLY A 292 -17.73 22.83 -13.56
CA GLY A 292 -16.39 23.34 -13.31
C GLY A 292 -15.45 22.37 -12.59
N THR A 293 -15.80 21.08 -12.54
CA THR A 293 -15.01 20.07 -11.84
C THR A 293 -14.68 18.86 -12.71
N LYS A 294 -13.61 18.13 -12.36
CA LYS A 294 -13.24 16.84 -12.98
C LYS A 294 -12.72 15.91 -11.91
N ILE A 295 -13.29 14.72 -11.82
CA ILE A 295 -12.76 13.65 -10.94
C ILE A 295 -11.77 12.81 -11.74
N LEU A 296 -10.60 12.56 -11.15
CA LEU A 296 -9.56 11.71 -11.69
C LEU A 296 -9.33 10.54 -10.74
N THR A 297 -9.03 9.38 -11.32
CA THR A 297 -8.72 8.16 -10.59
C THR A 297 -7.22 7.94 -10.64
N ILE A 298 -6.55 7.90 -9.48
CA ILE A 298 -5.10 7.81 -9.37
C ILE A 298 -4.71 6.48 -8.73
N THR A 299 -3.83 5.74 -9.39
CA THR A 299 -3.23 4.51 -8.85
C THR A 299 -1.71 4.50 -9.04
N ARG A 300 -1.02 3.71 -8.20
CA ARG A 300 0.43 3.49 -8.29
C ARG A 300 0.75 2.02 -8.06
N PRO A 301 0.40 1.13 -9.01
CA PRO A 301 0.47 -0.32 -8.83
C PRO A 301 1.90 -0.82 -8.58
N ASP A 302 2.93 -0.11 -9.05
CA ASP A 302 4.33 -0.51 -8.91
C ASP A 302 5.09 0.26 -7.82
N THR A 303 4.39 1.01 -6.96
CA THR A 303 5.03 1.79 -5.89
C THR A 303 5.84 0.91 -4.92
N HIS A 304 6.95 1.47 -4.44
CA HIS A 304 7.80 0.94 -3.37
C HIS A 304 7.67 1.75 -2.06
N GLY A 305 6.59 2.53 -1.92
CA GLY A 305 6.36 3.33 -0.69
C GLY A 305 7.03 4.70 -0.75
N THR A 306 6.87 5.44 -1.84
CA THR A 306 7.39 6.81 -1.99
C THR A 306 6.27 7.84 -1.98
N LYS A 307 6.55 9.04 -1.46
CA LYS A 307 5.72 10.23 -1.61
C LYS A 307 5.92 10.84 -3.00
N THR A 308 4.85 11.22 -3.68
CA THR A 308 4.91 11.88 -5.00
C THR A 308 3.89 12.99 -5.08
N SER A 309 4.34 14.17 -5.51
CA SER A 309 3.48 15.33 -5.71
C SER A 309 2.78 15.26 -7.06
N LEU A 310 1.49 15.58 -7.10
CA LEU A 310 0.71 15.80 -8.30
C LEU A 310 0.48 17.30 -8.47
N THR A 311 0.69 17.83 -9.66
CA THR A 311 0.51 19.25 -9.97
C THR A 311 -0.51 19.42 -11.08
N ALA A 312 -1.64 20.05 -10.77
CA ALA A 312 -2.63 20.47 -11.75
C ALA A 312 -2.36 21.93 -12.17
N THR A 313 -2.32 22.23 -13.46
CA THR A 313 -1.95 23.53 -14.02
C THR A 313 -2.92 23.95 -15.12
N LEU A 314 -3.36 25.22 -15.12
CA LEU A 314 -4.20 25.75 -16.19
C LEU A 314 -3.41 25.88 -17.51
N TYR A 315 -4.05 25.60 -18.65
CA TYR A 315 -3.43 25.85 -19.95
C TYR A 315 -3.29 27.33 -20.27
N SER A 316 -4.30 28.13 -19.91
CA SER A 316 -4.34 29.56 -20.23
C SER A 316 -3.32 30.38 -19.45
N ASP A 317 -2.92 29.91 -18.26
CA ASP A 317 -1.94 30.55 -17.40
C ASP A 317 -1.21 29.49 -16.55
N THR A 318 0.01 29.14 -16.96
CA THR A 318 0.80 28.11 -16.30
C THR A 318 1.32 28.51 -14.92
N THR A 319 1.17 29.79 -14.53
CA THR A 319 1.47 30.25 -13.16
C THR A 319 0.39 29.83 -12.17
N LYS A 320 -0.83 29.50 -12.65
CA LYS A 320 -1.94 29.01 -11.83
C LYS A 320 -1.87 27.49 -11.72
N LYS A 321 -1.49 27.03 -10.53
CA LYS A 321 -1.32 25.60 -10.24
C LYS A 321 -1.78 25.24 -8.84
N ALA A 322 -2.18 23.99 -8.68
CA ALA A 322 -2.46 23.35 -7.39
C ALA A 322 -1.63 22.08 -7.26
N THR A 323 -1.18 21.79 -6.06
CA THR A 323 -0.35 20.62 -5.76
C THR A 323 -0.98 19.76 -4.68
N LEU A 324 -0.89 18.44 -4.85
CA LEU A 324 -1.36 17.44 -3.89
C LEU A 324 -0.31 16.34 -3.77
N ASP A 325 0.20 16.13 -2.55
CA ASP A 325 1.11 15.02 -2.29
C ASP A 325 0.33 13.72 -2.08
N THR A 326 0.86 12.62 -2.61
CA THR A 326 0.27 11.29 -2.55
C THR A 326 1.28 10.26 -2.06
N ILE A 327 0.84 9.33 -1.22
CA ILE A 327 1.63 8.26 -0.61
C ILE A 327 0.85 6.96 -0.74
N PHE A 328 1.36 6.04 -1.55
CA PHE A 328 0.86 4.68 -1.62
C PHE A 328 1.84 3.78 -0.86
N THR A 329 1.44 3.38 0.34
CA THR A 329 2.26 2.65 1.30
C THR A 329 2.44 1.19 0.89
N VAL A 330 3.57 0.59 1.27
CA VAL A 330 3.88 -0.83 1.02
C VAL A 330 3.83 -1.66 2.29
N VAL A 331 3.42 -2.92 2.17
CA VAL A 331 3.31 -3.81 3.33
C VAL A 331 4.67 -4.23 3.88
N THR A 332 5.71 -4.23 3.04
CA THR A 332 7.09 -4.63 3.39
C THR A 332 7.89 -3.59 4.18
N SER A 333 7.27 -2.45 4.53
CA SER A 333 7.85 -1.45 5.42
C SER A 333 6.89 -1.17 6.57
N PRO A 334 7.37 -0.94 7.80
CA PRO A 334 6.52 -0.59 8.92
C PRO A 334 6.02 0.86 8.85
N ASP A 335 4.88 1.15 9.48
CA ASP A 335 4.41 2.54 9.64
C ASP A 335 5.13 3.24 10.81
N SER A 336 6.46 3.27 10.74
CA SER A 336 7.36 3.84 11.74
C SER A 336 8.06 5.09 11.20
N ASP A 337 8.26 6.12 12.02
CA ASP A 337 9.08 7.29 11.65
C ASP A 337 10.56 6.93 11.43
N LYS A 338 10.98 5.72 11.86
CA LYS A 338 12.32 5.16 11.64
C LYS A 338 12.46 4.39 10.33
N ALA A 339 11.35 4.09 9.65
CA ALA A 339 11.35 3.40 8.35
C ALA A 339 11.95 4.27 7.25
N LYS A 340 12.63 3.64 6.30
CA LYS A 340 13.10 4.31 5.09
C LYS A 340 11.92 4.60 4.16
N MET A 341 11.03 3.64 3.94
CA MET A 341 9.90 3.79 3.02
C MET A 341 8.58 4.08 3.77
N TRP A 342 7.58 4.55 3.03
CA TRP A 342 6.24 4.70 3.55
C TRP A 342 5.54 3.35 3.60
N GLY A 343 5.34 2.85 4.81
CA GLY A 343 4.91 1.50 5.09
C GLY A 343 3.53 1.36 5.74
N HIS A 344 2.99 0.13 5.73
CA HIS A 344 1.81 -0.28 6.50
C HIS A 344 1.93 -1.71 7.06
N MET A 345 3.15 -2.24 7.26
CA MET A 345 3.37 -3.55 7.87
C MET A 345 2.58 -3.67 9.19
N PRO A 346 1.82 -4.77 9.39
CA PRO A 346 1.19 -5.04 10.68
C PRO A 346 2.23 -5.13 11.80
N GLU A 347 1.96 -4.47 12.93
CA GLU A 347 2.82 -4.53 14.11
C GLU A 347 2.85 -5.93 14.75
N THR A 348 1.81 -6.74 14.51
CA THR A 348 1.70 -8.10 15.03
C THR A 348 1.08 -9.06 14.02
N VAL A 349 1.47 -10.32 14.08
CA VAL A 349 0.91 -11.44 13.30
C VAL A 349 0.49 -12.56 14.26
N THR A 350 -0.65 -13.20 13.99
CA THR A 350 -1.15 -14.35 14.77
C THR A 350 -0.77 -15.65 14.06
N ALA A 351 -0.18 -16.58 14.79
CA ALA A 351 0.19 -17.91 14.32
C ALA A 351 -0.99 -18.91 14.35
N ALA A 352 -0.78 -20.11 13.81
CA ALA A 352 -1.84 -21.13 13.69
C ALA A 352 -2.33 -21.65 15.04
N ASP A 353 -1.47 -21.68 16.04
CA ASP A 353 -1.74 -22.02 17.45
C ASP A 353 -2.35 -20.85 18.26
N GLY A 354 -2.61 -19.71 17.62
CA GLY A 354 -3.19 -18.52 18.25
C GLY A 354 -2.18 -17.62 18.97
N ALA A 355 -0.89 -17.98 19.01
CA ALA A 355 0.13 -17.11 19.58
C ALA A 355 0.33 -15.86 18.72
N VAL A 356 0.53 -14.71 19.36
CA VAL A 356 0.69 -13.41 18.68
C VAL A 356 2.14 -12.94 18.77
N PHE A 357 2.72 -12.59 17.63
CA PHE A 357 4.12 -12.24 17.44
C PHE A 357 4.26 -10.81 16.96
N LYS A 358 5.23 -10.07 17.48
CA LYS A 358 5.56 -8.71 17.03
C LYS A 358 6.44 -8.74 15.78
N ARG A 359 6.25 -7.79 14.87
CA ARG A 359 7.16 -7.63 13.72
C ARG A 359 8.62 -7.46 14.16
N PRO A 360 9.58 -7.82 13.30
CA PRO A 360 10.98 -7.48 13.52
C PRO A 360 11.19 -5.99 13.71
N LEU A 361 12.26 -5.65 14.40
CA LEU A 361 12.67 -4.26 14.59
C LEU A 361 13.59 -3.83 13.45
N LEU A 362 13.46 -2.58 13.02
CA LEU A 362 14.46 -1.91 12.21
C LEU A 362 15.71 -1.62 13.05
N LEU A 363 16.87 -1.56 12.43
CA LEU A 363 18.12 -1.20 13.12
C LEU A 363 18.02 0.17 13.81
N LYS A 364 17.31 1.13 13.18
CA LYS A 364 17.08 2.49 13.69
C LYS A 364 16.07 2.54 14.85
N GLU A 365 15.34 1.47 15.14
CA GLU A 365 14.41 1.39 16.28
C GLU A 365 15.13 0.98 17.58
N LEU A 366 16.39 0.54 17.51
CA LEU A 366 17.16 0.13 18.68
C LEU A 366 17.65 1.34 19.49
N SER A 367 17.67 1.20 20.81
CA SER A 367 18.26 2.20 21.72
C SER A 367 19.79 2.30 21.60
N SER A 368 20.43 1.23 21.12
CA SER A 368 21.87 1.17 20.82
C SER A 368 22.14 0.20 19.67
N THR A 369 23.02 0.59 18.75
CA THR A 369 23.46 -0.22 17.61
C THR A 369 24.80 -0.91 17.86
N SER A 370 25.41 -0.75 19.04
CA SER A 370 26.69 -1.37 19.38
C SER A 370 26.64 -2.90 19.27
N GLY A 371 27.53 -3.46 18.45
CA GLY A 371 27.60 -4.89 18.20
C GLY A 371 26.42 -5.46 17.40
N ARG A 372 25.53 -4.63 16.85
CA ARG A 372 24.43 -5.06 15.98
C ARG A 372 24.86 -5.13 14.51
N THR A 373 24.16 -5.96 13.75
CA THR A 373 24.18 -5.98 12.28
C THR A 373 22.76 -5.81 11.79
N ALA A 374 22.61 -5.54 10.49
CA ALA A 374 21.32 -5.52 9.84
C ALA A 374 21.36 -6.31 8.53
N ILE A 375 20.19 -6.80 8.14
CA ILE A 375 19.94 -7.33 6.81
C ILE A 375 19.12 -6.31 6.03
N ALA A 376 19.61 -5.93 4.85
CA ALA A 376 18.90 -5.06 3.94
C ALA A 376 17.91 -5.90 3.12
N GLU A 377 16.61 -5.66 3.31
CA GLU A 377 15.53 -6.33 2.57
C GLU A 377 14.37 -5.37 2.34
N ASP A 378 13.82 -5.38 1.12
CA ASP A 378 12.67 -4.55 0.73
C ASP A 378 12.82 -3.04 1.04
N ASN A 379 14.07 -2.55 0.93
CA ASN A 379 14.50 -1.17 1.17
C ASN A 379 14.53 -0.73 2.64
N GLU A 380 14.50 -1.68 3.57
CA GLU A 380 14.65 -1.45 5.01
C GLU A 380 15.87 -2.18 5.56
N ASP A 381 16.45 -1.65 6.65
CA ASP A 381 17.55 -2.29 7.39
C ASP A 381 17.00 -2.93 8.67
N TRP A 382 16.85 -4.25 8.64
CA TRP A 382 16.26 -5.03 9.74
C TRP A 382 17.31 -5.48 10.75
N ALA A 383 17.06 -5.22 12.04
CA ALA A 383 18.00 -5.54 13.10
C ALA A 383 18.17 -7.04 13.30
N GLN A 384 19.42 -7.48 13.40
CA GLN A 384 19.75 -8.84 13.80
C GLN A 384 20.28 -8.90 15.24
N PHE A 385 19.97 -9.99 15.93
CA PHE A 385 20.29 -10.23 17.34
C PHE A 385 21.09 -11.52 17.48
N THR A 386 21.99 -11.57 18.46
CA THR A 386 22.49 -12.85 18.99
C THR A 386 21.51 -13.40 20.03
N GLN A 387 21.67 -14.67 20.44
CA GLN A 387 20.79 -15.25 21.45
C GLN A 387 20.83 -14.47 22.79
N ALA A 388 22.02 -14.06 23.22
CA ALA A 388 22.19 -13.26 24.44
C ALA A 388 21.50 -11.90 24.37
N GLN A 389 21.45 -11.29 23.18
CA GLN A 389 20.76 -10.02 22.95
C GLN A 389 19.25 -10.23 22.90
N ALA A 390 18.77 -11.30 22.28
CA ALA A 390 17.35 -11.63 22.17
C ALA A 390 16.66 -11.82 23.53
N ILE A 391 17.35 -12.45 24.48
CA ILE A 391 16.81 -12.68 25.84
C ILE A 391 16.92 -11.46 26.77
N SER A 392 17.53 -10.37 26.32
CA SER A 392 17.81 -9.18 27.15
C SER A 392 16.97 -7.98 26.72
N THR A 393 16.10 -7.50 27.61
CA THR A 393 15.27 -6.31 27.36
C THR A 393 16.08 -5.02 27.33
N SER A 394 17.22 -4.95 28.03
CA SER A 394 18.14 -3.80 27.97
C SER A 394 18.82 -3.64 26.60
N SER A 395 18.67 -4.64 25.73
CA SER A 395 19.25 -4.75 24.41
C SER A 395 18.18 -4.67 23.31
N ASN A 396 16.98 -4.19 23.64
CA ASN A 396 15.78 -4.24 22.78
C ASN A 396 15.38 -5.66 22.34
N GLY A 397 15.89 -6.70 23.02
CA GLY A 397 15.42 -8.06 22.84
C GLY A 397 14.07 -8.29 23.50
N CYS A 398 13.48 -9.46 23.29
CA CYS A 398 12.17 -9.84 23.81
C CYS A 398 12.15 -9.98 25.33
N GLY A 399 13.31 -10.29 25.93
CA GLY A 399 13.33 -10.85 27.27
C GLY A 399 13.20 -12.36 27.22
N SER A 400 13.77 -13.03 28.22
CA SER A 400 13.98 -14.47 28.15
C SER A 400 12.70 -15.32 28.02
N GLU A 401 11.54 -14.79 28.40
CA GLU A 401 10.23 -15.47 28.37
C GLU A 401 9.42 -15.18 27.10
N TYR A 402 9.90 -14.30 26.22
CA TYR A 402 9.14 -13.87 25.04
C TYR A 402 9.86 -14.18 23.73
N VAL A 403 11.04 -14.81 23.80
CA VAL A 403 11.70 -15.37 22.62
C VAL A 403 10.97 -16.67 22.24
N PRO A 404 10.38 -16.76 21.04
CA PRO A 404 9.54 -17.88 20.64
C PRO A 404 10.30 -19.20 20.59
N SER A 405 9.62 -20.32 20.81
CA SER A 405 10.16 -21.64 20.53
C SER A 405 10.21 -21.92 19.03
N GLN A 406 10.99 -22.92 18.62
CA GLN A 406 11.00 -23.42 17.23
C GLN A 406 9.58 -23.77 16.77
N ALA A 407 8.83 -24.51 17.59
CA ALA A 407 7.44 -24.88 17.29
C ALA A 407 6.52 -23.66 17.14
N GLY A 408 6.75 -22.59 17.93
CA GLY A 408 6.01 -21.34 17.78
C GLY A 408 6.31 -20.63 16.45
N LEU A 409 7.57 -20.59 16.03
CA LEU A 409 7.95 -20.04 14.72
C LEU A 409 7.46 -20.90 13.56
N GLU A 410 7.46 -22.23 13.70
CA GLU A 410 6.86 -23.15 12.74
C GLU A 410 5.36 -22.89 12.63
N SER A 411 4.62 -22.79 13.75
CA SER A 411 3.20 -22.40 13.77
C SER A 411 2.95 -21.05 13.07
N LEU A 412 3.84 -20.08 13.27
CA LEU A 412 3.77 -18.78 12.60
C LEU A 412 3.97 -18.92 11.08
N TYR A 413 4.91 -19.75 10.65
CA TYR A 413 5.08 -20.10 9.23
C TYR A 413 3.84 -20.82 8.67
N GLU A 414 3.23 -21.74 9.42
CA GLU A 414 2.08 -22.51 8.93
C GLU A 414 0.83 -21.65 8.70
N ALA A 415 0.66 -20.57 9.47
CA ALA A 415 -0.36 -19.55 9.22
C ALA A 415 -0.06 -18.67 7.99
N ASN A 416 1.16 -18.70 7.46
CA ASN A 416 1.67 -17.80 6.43
C ASN A 416 2.47 -18.52 5.33
N ARG A 417 2.03 -19.74 4.96
CA ARG A 417 2.65 -20.56 3.91
C ARG A 417 2.68 -19.86 2.54
N GLY A 418 3.49 -20.39 1.62
CA GLY A 418 3.57 -19.86 0.25
C GLY A 418 4.16 -18.45 0.20
N ASN A 419 5.08 -18.14 1.12
CA ASN A 419 5.71 -16.84 1.28
C ASN A 419 4.75 -15.70 1.68
N ALA A 420 3.58 -16.01 2.23
CA ALA A 420 2.63 -15.00 2.72
C ALA A 420 3.20 -14.14 3.86
N MET A 421 4.20 -14.65 4.60
CA MET A 421 4.93 -13.87 5.59
C MET A 421 5.55 -12.61 4.96
N LYS A 422 6.09 -12.71 3.75
CA LYS A 422 6.62 -11.57 2.99
C LYS A 422 5.52 -10.83 2.22
N THR A 423 4.69 -11.56 1.46
CA THR A 423 3.79 -10.91 0.48
C THR A 423 2.52 -10.33 1.10
N VAL A 424 2.07 -10.87 2.23
CA VAL A 424 0.84 -10.44 2.93
C VAL A 424 1.16 -9.73 4.24
N GLN A 425 2.09 -10.27 5.05
CA GLN A 425 2.47 -9.63 6.33
C GLN A 425 3.62 -8.64 6.17
N GLY A 426 4.39 -8.70 5.08
CA GLY A 426 5.48 -7.78 4.81
C GLY A 426 6.79 -8.07 5.55
N TRP A 427 6.85 -9.09 6.40
CA TRP A 427 8.04 -9.33 7.21
C TRP A 427 9.23 -9.78 6.35
N PRO A 428 10.46 -9.39 6.71
CA PRO A 428 11.67 -9.86 6.03
C PRO A 428 11.86 -11.36 6.22
N VAL A 429 12.26 -12.07 5.17
CA VAL A 429 12.44 -13.54 5.18
C VAL A 429 13.75 -14.00 4.54
N ALA A 430 14.62 -13.07 4.15
CA ALA A 430 15.95 -13.40 3.64
C ALA A 430 16.89 -13.99 4.71
N SER A 431 16.60 -13.79 6.00
CA SER A 431 17.30 -14.38 7.16
C SER A 431 16.36 -15.30 7.95
N SER A 432 16.93 -16.14 8.80
CA SER A 432 16.16 -16.93 9.75
C SER A 432 15.77 -16.09 10.96
N TYR A 433 14.83 -16.60 11.75
CA TYR A 433 14.39 -16.01 13.01
C TYR A 433 14.91 -16.85 14.17
N LEU A 434 15.48 -16.19 15.18
CA LEU A 434 15.95 -16.83 16.40
C LEU A 434 14.81 -17.48 17.16
N SER A 435 15.07 -18.67 17.70
CA SER A 435 14.20 -19.30 18.69
C SER A 435 14.89 -19.48 20.04
N SER A 436 14.09 -19.73 21.08
CA SER A 436 14.55 -20.14 22.40
C SER A 436 14.82 -21.65 22.50
N THR A 437 14.45 -22.42 21.47
CA THR A 437 14.68 -23.86 21.40
C THR A 437 16.17 -24.12 21.19
N THR A 438 16.74 -24.93 22.08
CA THR A 438 18.16 -25.27 22.03
C THR A 438 18.41 -26.43 21.07
N GLY A 439 19.52 -26.37 20.34
CA GLY A 439 20.00 -27.44 19.47
C GLY A 439 21.15 -28.20 20.12
N SER A 440 21.45 -29.39 19.61
CA SER A 440 22.68 -30.12 19.98
C SER A 440 23.39 -30.56 18.71
N SER A 441 24.45 -29.85 18.32
CA SER A 441 25.40 -30.31 17.31
C SER A 441 26.73 -30.78 17.90
N SER A 442 27.02 -30.41 19.16
CA SER A 442 28.14 -30.91 19.96
C SER A 442 27.86 -30.73 21.45
N LEU A 443 28.73 -31.30 22.30
CA LEU A 443 28.68 -31.15 23.75
C LEU A 443 29.50 -29.98 24.30
N GLU A 444 30.22 -29.25 23.44
CA GLU A 444 31.22 -28.25 23.85
C GLU A 444 30.68 -26.81 23.84
N GLN A 445 29.63 -26.55 23.07
CA GLN A 445 29.08 -25.20 22.90
C GLN A 445 27.55 -25.18 22.97
N ARG A 446 26.97 -23.99 23.21
CA ARG A 446 25.53 -23.77 23.09
C ARG A 446 25.15 -23.46 21.64
N ASP A 447 24.27 -24.30 21.11
CA ASP A 447 23.56 -24.04 19.87
C ASP A 447 22.06 -23.81 20.11
N PHE A 448 21.46 -23.10 19.18
CA PHE A 448 20.04 -22.77 19.16
C PHE A 448 19.43 -23.14 17.81
N LYS A 449 18.12 -23.29 17.78
CA LYS A 449 17.37 -23.45 16.55
C LYS A 449 16.99 -22.09 16.01
N ALA A 450 17.06 -21.93 14.70
CA ALA A 450 16.46 -20.82 13.98
C ALA A 450 15.49 -21.37 12.93
N VAL A 451 14.50 -20.56 12.54
CA VAL A 451 13.49 -20.94 11.54
C VAL A 451 13.44 -19.89 10.43
N ASN A 452 13.58 -20.31 9.19
CA ASN A 452 13.38 -19.42 8.05
C ASN A 452 11.88 -19.36 7.70
N LEU A 453 11.26 -18.19 7.85
CA LEU A 453 9.81 -18.01 7.63
C LEU A 453 9.39 -17.94 6.15
N SER A 454 10.33 -18.00 5.19
CA SER A 454 9.99 -18.20 3.77
C SER A 454 9.70 -19.66 3.44
N SER A 455 10.36 -20.61 4.12
CA SER A 455 10.33 -22.05 3.80
C SER A 455 9.87 -22.94 4.94
N GLY A 456 9.81 -22.43 6.17
CA GLY A 456 9.56 -23.21 7.39
C GLY A 456 10.74 -24.07 7.83
N THR A 457 11.89 -23.97 7.16
CA THR A 457 13.06 -24.81 7.45
C THR A 457 13.72 -24.38 8.76
N SER A 458 13.99 -25.35 9.64
CA SER A 458 14.76 -25.12 10.86
C SER A 458 16.23 -25.55 10.71
N SER A 459 17.14 -24.76 11.26
CA SER A 459 18.58 -25.02 11.30
C SER A 459 19.14 -24.90 12.71
N ILE A 460 20.28 -25.56 12.98
CA ILE A 460 21.05 -25.39 14.21
C ILE A 460 22.08 -24.29 13.96
N ILE A 461 22.13 -23.29 14.84
CA ILE A 461 23.04 -22.17 14.77
C ILE A 461 23.79 -21.98 16.10
N PRO A 462 25.08 -21.59 16.08
CA PRO A 462 25.79 -21.19 17.29
C PRO A 462 25.14 -19.98 17.98
N SER A 463 25.26 -19.89 19.32
CA SER A 463 24.67 -18.80 20.12
C SER A 463 25.11 -17.37 19.73
N ALA A 464 26.28 -17.23 19.10
CA ALA A 464 26.85 -15.96 18.65
C ALA A 464 26.37 -15.52 17.26
N THR A 465 25.67 -16.39 16.53
CA THR A 465 25.11 -16.09 15.20
C THR A 465 24.05 -15.00 15.33
N LYS A 466 24.03 -14.08 14.36
CA LYS A 466 23.09 -12.96 14.31
C LYS A 466 21.99 -13.27 13.30
N GLU A 467 20.75 -13.29 13.77
CA GLU A 467 19.56 -13.58 12.96
C GLU A 467 18.44 -12.59 13.32
N LEU A 468 17.35 -12.60 12.55
CA LEU A 468 16.18 -11.78 12.86
C LEU A 468 15.53 -12.23 14.17
N LEU A 469 14.79 -11.32 14.81
CA LEU A 469 14.09 -11.58 16.05
C LEU A 469 12.63 -11.13 15.94
N THR A 470 11.73 -12.02 16.34
CA THR A 470 10.33 -11.70 16.63
C THR A 470 10.06 -12.08 18.07
N CYS A 471 9.19 -11.32 18.74
CA CYS A 471 8.83 -11.55 20.13
C CYS A 471 7.39 -12.00 20.23
N GLN A 472 7.13 -13.06 20.98
CA GLN A 472 5.77 -13.40 21.39
C GLN A 472 5.26 -12.37 22.39
N THR A 473 3.95 -12.16 22.39
CA THR A 473 3.26 -11.28 23.34
C THR A 473 2.85 -12.01 24.62
N THR A 474 2.85 -13.33 24.60
CA THR A 474 2.54 -14.20 25.74
C THR A 474 3.82 -14.91 26.21
N PRO A 475 4.07 -15.03 27.52
CA PRO A 475 5.22 -15.76 28.03
C PRO A 475 5.22 -17.24 27.63
N ILE A 476 6.38 -17.77 27.24
CA ILE A 476 6.58 -19.21 27.08
C ILE A 476 6.79 -19.88 28.45
N VAL A 477 6.29 -21.10 28.60
CA VAL A 477 6.53 -21.91 29.80
C VAL A 477 8.02 -22.25 29.90
N LYS A 478 8.61 -22.03 31.08
CA LYS A 478 10.01 -22.33 31.36
C LYS A 478 10.18 -23.44 32.37
N ALA A 479 11.26 -24.20 32.21
CA ALA A 479 11.73 -25.07 33.26
C ALA A 479 12.23 -24.25 34.45
N SER A 480 11.79 -24.63 35.64
CA SER A 480 12.27 -24.12 36.92
C SER A 480 12.79 -25.22 37.84
N GLN A 481 12.75 -26.47 37.38
CA GLN A 481 13.25 -27.65 38.08
C GLN A 481 14.06 -28.51 37.11
N ILE A 482 15.09 -29.18 37.63
CA ILE A 482 15.88 -30.18 36.92
C ILE A 482 16.11 -31.37 37.84
N VAL A 483 16.01 -32.58 37.29
CA VAL A 483 16.26 -33.84 37.99
C VAL A 483 17.29 -34.62 37.19
N LEU A 484 18.33 -35.10 37.87
CA LEU A 484 19.34 -36.01 37.33
C LEU A 484 19.24 -37.33 38.10
N GLU A 485 18.95 -38.42 37.40
CA GLU A 485 18.70 -39.74 38.00
C GLU A 485 19.25 -40.89 37.15
N ALA A 486 19.23 -42.11 37.68
CA ALA A 486 19.55 -43.30 36.90
C ALA A 486 18.47 -43.53 35.84
N ALA A 487 18.87 -43.76 34.58
CA ALA A 487 17.89 -44.09 33.54
C ALA A 487 17.21 -45.45 33.80
N ASP A 488 17.99 -46.42 34.30
CA ASP A 488 17.50 -47.70 34.81
C ASP A 488 17.58 -47.72 36.35
N PRO A 489 16.44 -47.71 37.06
CA PRO A 489 16.40 -47.76 38.52
C PRO A 489 17.08 -48.99 39.13
N THR A 490 17.24 -50.08 38.39
CA THR A 490 17.94 -51.30 38.88
C THR A 490 19.45 -51.12 38.98
N LYS A 491 20.02 -50.15 38.25
CA LYS A 491 21.44 -49.76 38.31
C LYS A 491 21.76 -48.80 39.46
N PHE A 492 20.73 -48.30 40.16
CA PHE A 492 20.89 -47.41 41.29
C PHE A 492 21.09 -48.20 42.59
N ASP A 493 22.29 -48.09 43.15
CA ASP A 493 22.61 -48.66 44.46
C ASP A 493 22.10 -47.72 45.55
N ARG A 494 20.95 -48.08 46.14
CA ARG A 494 20.31 -47.31 47.22
C ARG A 494 21.15 -47.26 48.49
N MET A 495 21.99 -48.26 48.75
CA MET A 495 22.79 -48.31 49.97
C MET A 495 23.93 -47.29 49.92
N ASN A 496 24.50 -47.09 48.73
CA ASN A 496 25.60 -46.15 48.51
C ASN A 496 25.14 -44.82 47.86
N ASN A 497 23.86 -44.70 47.49
CA ASN A 497 23.25 -43.55 46.82
C ASN A 497 23.98 -43.17 45.51
N VAL A 498 24.32 -44.17 44.68
CA VAL A 498 25.12 -44.00 43.44
C VAL A 498 24.54 -44.82 42.30
N VAL A 499 24.83 -44.41 41.06
CA VAL A 499 24.68 -45.29 39.88
C VAL A 499 25.94 -46.13 39.74
N LYS A 500 25.83 -47.47 39.79
CA LYS A 500 26.96 -48.39 39.66
C LYS A 500 27.04 -48.99 38.25
N ALA A 501 28.23 -48.94 37.65
CA ALA A 501 28.60 -49.69 36.46
C ALA A 501 29.95 -50.39 36.68
N LYS A 502 30.25 -51.43 35.90
CA LYS A 502 31.60 -52.02 35.91
C LYS A 502 32.51 -51.26 34.94
N LYS A 503 33.82 -51.31 35.17
CA LYS A 503 34.82 -50.87 34.19
C LYS A 503 34.57 -51.56 32.84
N GLY A 504 34.48 -50.77 31.76
CA GLY A 504 34.14 -51.26 30.42
C GLY A 504 32.63 -51.33 30.13
N GLU A 505 31.77 -51.13 31.12
CA GLU A 505 30.32 -51.01 30.95
C GLU A 505 29.87 -49.54 30.92
N GLU A 506 28.65 -49.32 30.44
CA GLU A 506 28.00 -48.01 30.35
C GLU A 506 27.14 -47.73 31.59
N ALA A 507 27.23 -46.50 32.11
CA ALA A 507 26.25 -45.96 33.05
C ALA A 507 25.34 -44.99 32.30
N VAL A 508 24.03 -45.28 32.23
CA VAL A 508 23.06 -44.43 31.56
C VAL A 508 22.30 -43.58 32.58
N LEU A 509 22.39 -42.26 32.44
CA LEU A 509 21.72 -41.28 33.29
C LEU A 509 20.57 -40.62 32.54
N ARG A 510 19.55 -40.18 33.26
CA ARG A 510 18.41 -39.44 32.74
C ARG A 510 18.36 -38.03 33.34
N VAL A 511 18.15 -37.04 32.48
CA VAL A 511 17.83 -35.67 32.89
C VAL A 511 16.37 -35.40 32.56
N THR A 512 15.63 -34.83 33.52
CA THR A 512 14.26 -34.36 33.32
C THR A 512 14.14 -32.91 33.77
N THR A 513 13.57 -32.07 32.92
CA THR A 513 13.31 -30.65 33.21
C THR A 513 11.82 -30.43 33.41
N LYS A 514 11.44 -29.66 34.43
CA LYS A 514 10.04 -29.44 34.79
C LYS A 514 9.75 -27.97 35.11
N ASP A 515 8.51 -27.56 34.93
CA ASP A 515 7.99 -26.26 35.35
C ASP A 515 7.82 -26.19 36.88
N ALA A 516 7.25 -25.09 37.38
CA ALA A 516 7.03 -24.89 38.81
C ALA A 516 5.97 -25.83 39.38
N GLN A 517 5.06 -26.32 38.53
CA GLN A 517 3.97 -27.23 38.85
C GLN A 517 4.41 -28.71 38.79
N GLY A 518 5.61 -28.99 38.29
CA GLY A 518 6.18 -30.33 38.16
C GLY A 518 5.87 -31.01 36.82
N ASN A 519 5.30 -30.31 35.85
CA ASN A 519 5.09 -30.84 34.50
C ASN A 519 6.39 -30.79 33.69
N PRO A 520 6.67 -31.79 32.85
CA PRO A 520 7.84 -31.77 31.98
C PRO A 520 7.85 -30.57 31.03
N VAL A 521 9.01 -29.93 30.89
CA VAL A 521 9.24 -28.84 29.93
C VAL A 521 10.32 -29.27 28.96
N GLY A 522 9.94 -29.46 27.70
CA GLY A 522 10.83 -29.91 26.64
C GLY A 522 11.85 -28.88 26.17
N ASN A 523 12.79 -29.32 25.35
CA ASN A 523 13.76 -28.49 24.64
C ASN A 523 14.56 -27.54 25.57
N THR A 524 14.73 -27.95 26.83
CA THR A 524 15.34 -27.13 27.86
C THR A 524 16.83 -27.40 27.92
N ALA A 525 17.63 -26.35 27.78
CA ALA A 525 19.07 -26.45 27.94
C ALA A 525 19.49 -26.60 29.41
N PHE A 526 20.53 -27.41 29.61
CA PHE A 526 21.20 -27.56 30.88
C PHE A 526 22.71 -27.75 30.70
N THR A 527 23.44 -27.54 31.77
CA THR A 527 24.87 -27.86 31.89
C THR A 527 25.04 -29.13 32.70
N LEU A 528 26.05 -29.93 32.36
CA LEU A 528 26.54 -31.02 33.20
C LEU A 528 27.99 -30.72 33.59
N LYS A 529 28.25 -30.71 34.90
CA LYS A 529 29.57 -30.55 35.51
C LYS A 529 29.91 -31.77 36.35
N ARG A 530 31.20 -31.97 36.61
CA ARG A 530 31.69 -33.04 37.47
C ARG A 530 32.50 -32.48 38.64
N ASN A 531 32.52 -33.22 39.73
CA ASN A 531 33.48 -33.01 40.81
C ASN A 531 34.72 -33.87 40.59
N THR A 532 35.74 -33.65 41.42
CA THR A 532 36.92 -34.51 41.50
C THR A 532 36.51 -35.94 41.84
N SER A 533 37.05 -36.93 41.11
CA SER A 533 36.78 -38.34 41.44
C SER A 533 37.49 -38.73 42.72
N VAL A 534 36.87 -39.61 43.51
CA VAL A 534 37.46 -40.19 44.72
C VAL A 534 37.39 -41.72 44.69
N ASN A 535 38.36 -42.40 45.29
CA ASN A 535 38.25 -43.84 45.56
C ASN A 535 37.31 -44.10 46.77
N ARG A 536 37.17 -45.36 47.19
CA ARG A 536 36.25 -45.73 48.28
C ARG A 536 36.75 -45.26 49.66
N ALA A 537 38.06 -45.05 49.80
CA ALA A 537 38.69 -44.39 50.95
C ALA A 537 38.64 -42.85 50.88
N ASN A 538 37.85 -42.27 49.96
CA ASN A 538 37.66 -40.84 49.76
C ASN A 538 38.94 -40.05 49.38
N VAL A 539 39.93 -40.74 48.80
CA VAL A 539 41.15 -40.10 48.27
C VAL A 539 40.90 -39.63 46.84
N SER A 540 41.10 -38.33 46.61
CA SER A 540 40.90 -37.67 45.32
C SER A 540 41.88 -38.09 44.24
N THR A 541 41.46 -38.04 42.99
CA THR A 541 42.27 -38.27 41.79
C THR A 541 41.88 -37.30 40.69
N THR A 542 42.88 -36.72 40.04
CA THR A 542 42.75 -35.76 38.92
C THR A 542 43.48 -36.20 37.66
N THR A 543 44.00 -37.42 37.61
CA THR A 543 44.71 -37.97 36.44
C THR A 543 43.74 -38.60 35.44
N SER A 544 44.24 -39.05 34.28
CA SER A 544 43.44 -39.64 33.21
C SER A 544 42.57 -40.84 33.62
N ILE A 545 42.92 -41.56 34.70
CA ILE A 545 42.10 -42.65 35.24
C ILE A 545 40.73 -42.18 35.76
N ALA A 546 40.60 -40.89 36.06
CA ALA A 546 39.34 -40.26 36.46
C ALA A 546 38.52 -39.75 35.28
N SER A 547 39.06 -39.69 34.06
CA SER A 547 38.37 -39.13 32.88
C SER A 547 37.11 -39.90 32.55
N LEU A 548 36.01 -39.19 32.31
CA LEU A 548 34.75 -39.76 31.84
C LEU A 548 34.62 -39.50 30.33
N ALA A 549 34.12 -40.49 29.60
CA ALA A 549 33.53 -40.27 28.28
C ALA A 549 32.03 -40.07 28.44
N VAL A 550 31.48 -39.00 27.88
CA VAL A 550 30.05 -38.66 27.92
C VAL A 550 29.51 -38.69 26.51
N THR A 551 28.46 -39.46 26.26
CA THR A 551 27.73 -39.45 24.97
C THR A 551 26.28 -39.08 25.21
N ASP A 552 25.74 -38.12 24.46
CA ASP A 552 24.33 -37.73 24.56
C ASP A 552 23.41 -38.61 23.71
N ALA A 553 22.10 -38.36 23.82
CA ALA A 553 21.07 -39.05 23.04
C ALA A 553 21.15 -38.79 21.52
N TRP A 554 21.94 -37.80 21.07
CA TRP A 554 22.11 -37.43 19.67
C TRP A 554 23.39 -38.03 19.05
N GLY A 555 24.18 -38.76 19.84
CA GLY A 555 25.41 -39.41 19.39
C GLY A 555 26.65 -38.52 19.44
N ASN A 556 26.56 -37.35 20.08
CA ASN A 556 27.72 -36.50 20.31
C ASN A 556 28.50 -37.02 21.52
N THR A 557 29.82 -37.15 21.39
CA THR A 557 30.70 -37.70 22.45
C THR A 557 31.78 -36.70 22.87
N GLN A 558 31.99 -36.59 24.18
CA GLN A 558 33.14 -35.94 24.81
C GLN A 558 33.96 -36.99 25.58
N ASP A 559 35.16 -37.32 25.13
CA ASP A 559 35.98 -38.41 25.71
C ASP A 559 36.87 -37.99 26.90
N ASP A 560 37.08 -36.70 27.09
CA ASP A 560 38.03 -36.12 28.05
C ASP A 560 37.35 -35.26 29.13
N PHE A 561 36.17 -35.67 29.59
CA PHE A 561 35.47 -34.98 30.67
C PHE A 561 36.17 -35.23 32.02
N LEU A 562 37.33 -34.60 32.22
CA LEU A 562 38.22 -34.73 33.37
C LEU A 562 38.23 -33.47 34.24
N SER A 563 38.33 -32.30 33.63
CA SER A 563 38.41 -31.03 34.35
C SER A 563 37.09 -30.70 35.06
N THR A 564 37.16 -30.23 36.30
CA THR A 564 36.00 -29.72 37.05
C THR A 564 35.49 -28.37 36.54
N THR A 565 36.28 -27.70 35.70
CA THR A 565 35.88 -26.46 35.01
C THR A 565 35.23 -26.71 33.65
N LEU A 566 35.38 -27.93 33.08
CA LEU A 566 34.72 -28.28 31.82
C LEU A 566 33.21 -28.33 32.04
N VAL A 567 32.47 -27.82 31.05
CA VAL A 567 31.02 -27.80 31.04
C VAL A 567 30.56 -28.61 29.84
N ILE A 568 29.75 -29.62 30.09
CA ILE A 568 29.05 -30.35 29.04
C ILE A 568 27.70 -29.68 28.80
N TYR A 569 27.42 -29.44 27.53
CA TYR A 569 26.25 -28.72 27.07
C TYR A 569 25.17 -29.71 26.62
N GLY A 570 24.03 -29.77 27.32
CA GLY A 570 22.91 -30.66 26.99
C GLY A 570 21.58 -29.95 26.79
N VAL A 571 20.62 -30.66 26.19
CA VAL A 571 19.23 -30.24 25.94
C VAL A 571 18.30 -31.41 26.24
N THR A 572 17.08 -31.18 26.72
CA THR A 572 16.04 -32.21 26.81
C THR A 572 15.25 -32.33 25.52
N GLY A 573 14.69 -33.52 25.23
CA GLY A 573 13.74 -33.70 24.13
C GLY A 573 12.45 -32.91 24.32
N ALA A 574 11.54 -32.97 23.35
CA ALA A 574 10.26 -32.26 23.41
C ALA A 574 9.37 -32.71 24.60
N ASP A 575 9.61 -33.91 25.12
CA ASP A 575 8.95 -34.49 26.29
C ASP A 575 9.57 -34.04 27.64
N GLY A 576 10.61 -33.20 27.61
CA GLY A 576 11.30 -32.75 28.82
C GLY A 576 12.33 -33.73 29.36
N ILE A 577 12.69 -34.76 28.58
CA ILE A 577 13.60 -35.83 29.01
C ILE A 577 14.78 -35.96 28.04
N THR A 578 15.97 -36.27 28.56
CA THR A 578 17.09 -36.79 27.74
C THR A 578 17.93 -37.78 28.54
N THR A 579 18.79 -38.52 27.86
CA THR A 579 19.72 -39.47 28.47
C THR A 579 21.17 -39.19 28.09
N PHE A 580 22.08 -39.56 28.98
CA PHE A 580 23.51 -39.59 28.73
C PHE A 580 24.07 -40.95 29.05
N THR A 581 24.99 -41.39 28.21
CA THR A 581 25.83 -42.56 28.46
C THR A 581 27.19 -42.12 28.96
N LEU A 582 27.64 -42.72 30.05
CA LEU A 582 28.94 -42.49 30.65
C LEU A 582 29.81 -43.75 30.59
N LYS A 583 31.09 -43.57 30.28
CA LYS A 583 32.14 -44.60 30.43
C LYS A 583 33.32 -44.07 31.22
N GLN A 584 34.03 -44.97 31.92
CA GLN A 584 35.26 -44.65 32.63
C GLN A 584 36.29 -45.78 32.46
N ASP A 585 36.70 -46.05 31.22
CA ASP A 585 37.47 -47.26 30.88
C ASP A 585 38.90 -47.28 31.44
N GLN A 586 39.42 -46.15 31.91
CA GLN A 586 40.72 -46.07 32.57
C GLN A 586 40.62 -46.14 34.11
N THR A 587 39.41 -46.31 34.66
CA THR A 587 39.18 -46.28 36.11
C THR A 587 39.94 -47.37 36.88
N THR A 588 40.26 -47.04 38.12
CA THR A 588 40.77 -47.95 39.16
C THR A 588 39.73 -48.25 40.23
N GLY A 589 38.47 -47.83 40.04
CA GLY A 589 37.39 -48.00 41.02
C GLY A 589 37.06 -46.68 41.70
N LEU A 590 36.42 -45.77 40.97
CA LEU A 590 36.22 -44.37 41.38
C LEU A 590 34.74 -43.97 41.43
N LYS A 591 34.44 -43.03 42.33
CA LYS A 591 33.17 -42.31 42.43
C LYS A 591 33.35 -40.89 41.90
N THR A 592 32.44 -40.43 41.05
CA THR A 592 32.40 -39.06 40.53
C THR A 592 31.01 -38.48 40.77
N GLU A 593 30.91 -37.36 41.49
CA GLU A 593 29.65 -36.62 41.59
C GLU A 593 29.45 -35.79 40.32
N LEU A 594 28.26 -35.89 39.74
CA LEU A 594 27.84 -35.09 38.60
C LEU A 594 26.76 -34.10 39.04
N THR A 595 26.81 -32.90 38.50
CA THR A 595 25.84 -31.83 38.74
C THR A 595 25.23 -31.41 37.41
N ALA A 596 23.94 -31.64 37.23
CA ALA A 596 23.17 -31.04 36.16
C ALA A 596 22.54 -29.74 36.67
N ALA A 597 22.63 -28.64 35.92
CA ALA A 597 22.01 -27.36 36.26
C ALA A 597 21.32 -26.73 35.06
N LEU A 598 20.16 -26.11 35.27
CA LEU A 598 19.49 -25.36 34.20
C LEU A 598 20.41 -24.27 33.65
N ASP A 599 20.44 -24.12 32.33
CA ASP A 599 21.33 -23.14 31.71
C ASP A 599 20.90 -21.69 32.02
N SER A 600 19.59 -21.49 32.19
CA SER A 600 18.99 -20.23 32.61
C SER A 600 19.24 -19.88 34.08
N SER A 601 19.65 -20.85 34.92
CA SER A 601 19.78 -20.69 36.36
C SER A 601 20.73 -21.72 36.95
N SER A 602 21.98 -21.31 37.19
CA SER A 602 23.01 -22.18 37.80
C SER A 602 22.71 -22.60 39.25
N SER A 603 21.77 -21.93 39.92
CA SER A 603 21.28 -22.31 41.26
C SER A 603 20.28 -23.48 41.21
N THR A 604 19.60 -23.68 40.08
CA THR A 604 18.66 -24.77 39.88
C THR A 604 19.40 -26.00 39.37
N LYS A 605 19.71 -26.92 40.28
CA LYS A 605 20.60 -28.05 40.01
C LYS A 605 20.16 -29.34 40.69
N SER A 606 20.58 -30.46 40.11
CA SER A 606 20.44 -31.81 40.65
C SER A 606 21.79 -32.50 40.61
N THR A 607 22.12 -33.24 41.65
CA THR A 607 23.37 -33.99 41.73
C THR A 607 23.12 -35.49 41.76
N LEU A 608 24.01 -36.24 41.11
CA LEU A 608 23.97 -37.70 41.11
C LEU A 608 25.39 -38.24 41.01
N PRO A 609 25.87 -39.02 41.99
CA PRO A 609 27.16 -39.66 41.89
C PRO A 609 27.10 -40.97 41.10
N VAL A 610 28.11 -41.18 40.27
CA VAL A 610 28.33 -42.41 39.49
C VAL A 610 29.59 -43.11 39.97
N VAL A 611 29.56 -44.44 40.00
CA VAL A 611 30.68 -45.29 40.39
C VAL A 611 30.96 -46.29 39.27
N PHE A 612 32.21 -46.32 38.80
CA PHE A 612 32.71 -47.40 37.96
C PHE A 612 33.59 -48.32 38.79
N THR A 613 33.13 -49.55 38.99
CA THR A 613 33.76 -50.55 39.84
C THR A 613 34.81 -51.37 39.09
N VAL A 614 35.84 -51.86 39.79
CA VAL A 614 36.89 -52.73 39.21
C VAL A 614 36.87 -54.14 39.77
N LEU A 615 37.25 -55.11 38.94
CA LEU A 615 37.32 -56.52 39.32
C LEU A 615 38.37 -56.78 40.41
N THR A 616 39.42 -55.98 40.47
CA THR A 616 40.57 -56.14 41.40
C THR A 616 40.33 -55.58 42.80
N SER A 617 39.10 -55.19 43.14
CA SER A 617 38.72 -54.78 44.50
C SER A 617 37.39 -55.40 44.91
N PRO A 618 37.19 -55.78 46.18
CA PRO A 618 35.92 -56.31 46.65
C PRO A 618 34.85 -55.23 46.80
N ASP A 619 33.58 -55.61 46.70
CA ASP A 619 32.47 -54.69 47.04
C ASP A 619 32.25 -54.61 48.57
N SER A 620 33.30 -54.23 49.30
CA SER A 620 33.30 -54.10 50.76
C SER A 620 33.54 -52.65 51.19
N PRO A 621 32.85 -52.13 52.23
CA PRO A 621 33.13 -50.82 52.80
C PRO A 621 34.59 -50.60 53.24
N LYS A 622 35.34 -51.69 53.51
CA LYS A 622 36.75 -51.65 53.90
C LYS A 622 37.71 -51.58 52.71
N ALA A 623 37.24 -51.76 51.48
CA ALA A 623 38.08 -51.72 50.30
C ALA A 623 38.60 -50.31 50.02
N LYS A 624 39.84 -50.19 49.50
CA LYS A 624 40.41 -48.90 49.10
C LYS A 624 39.73 -48.30 47.85
N PHE A 625 39.33 -49.16 46.92
CA PHE A 625 38.69 -48.78 45.66
C PHE A 625 37.28 -49.35 45.56
N TRP A 626 36.46 -48.76 44.70
CA TRP A 626 35.14 -49.28 44.38
C TRP A 626 35.27 -50.53 43.52
N GLY A 627 34.74 -51.64 44.00
CA GLY A 627 35.06 -52.96 43.49
C GLY A 627 33.84 -53.84 43.23
N HIS A 628 34.05 -54.90 42.45
CA HIS A 628 33.06 -55.96 42.20
C HIS A 628 33.70 -57.35 42.14
N MET A 629 34.84 -57.56 42.81
CA MET A 629 35.44 -58.88 42.96
C MET A 629 34.41 -59.86 43.52
N ALA A 630 34.31 -61.04 42.93
CA ALA A 630 33.40 -62.07 43.41
C ALA A 630 33.82 -62.54 44.82
N GLU A 631 32.86 -62.59 45.75
CA GLU A 631 33.05 -63.15 47.10
C GLU A 631 33.44 -64.63 47.05
N THR A 632 32.98 -65.33 46.03
CA THR A 632 33.24 -66.74 45.81
C THR A 632 33.48 -67.04 44.33
N ALA A 633 34.40 -67.95 44.03
CA ALA A 633 34.57 -68.55 42.72
C ALA A 633 34.38 -70.07 42.83
N THR A 634 33.78 -70.70 41.83
CA THR A 634 33.68 -72.17 41.76
C THR A 634 34.83 -72.67 40.90
N GLY A 635 35.67 -73.54 41.45
CA GLY A 635 36.73 -74.19 40.68
C GLY A 635 36.20 -75.31 39.79
N ASP A 636 37.02 -75.76 38.84
CA ASP A 636 36.68 -76.89 37.95
C ASP A 636 36.50 -78.21 38.72
N ASP A 637 36.95 -78.26 39.97
CA ASP A 637 36.75 -79.34 40.93
C ASP A 637 35.40 -79.28 41.68
N GLY A 638 34.58 -78.27 41.40
CA GLY A 638 33.30 -78.04 42.07
C GLY A 638 33.42 -77.43 43.47
N LEU A 639 34.64 -77.10 43.94
CA LEU A 639 34.84 -76.44 45.22
C LEU A 639 34.56 -74.94 45.11
N ILE A 640 33.96 -74.38 46.17
CA ILE A 640 33.70 -72.95 46.29
C ILE A 640 34.85 -72.30 47.05
N TYR A 641 35.64 -71.50 46.34
CA TYR A 641 36.73 -70.71 46.91
C TYR A 641 36.20 -69.36 47.32
N ARG A 642 36.28 -69.03 48.61
CA ARG A 642 35.92 -67.72 49.13
C ARG A 642 37.14 -66.80 49.11
N SER A 643 36.94 -65.59 48.63
CA SER A 643 38.00 -64.58 48.63
C SER A 643 38.22 -64.04 50.05
N LEU A 644 39.47 -63.91 50.48
CA LEU A 644 39.86 -63.43 51.81
C LEU A 644 40.41 -62.00 51.69
N TYR A 645 39.67 -61.02 52.20
CA TYR A 645 40.05 -59.61 52.19
C TYR A 645 39.54 -58.82 53.39
#